data_AF-A0AAN9ZDS8-F1
#
_entry.id   AF-A0AAN9ZDS8-F1
#
_cell.length_a   1.000
_cell.length_b   1.000
_cell.length_c   1.000
_cell.angle_alpha   90.00
_cell.angle_beta   90.00
_cell.angle_gamma   90.00
#
_symmetry.space_group_name_H-M   'P 1'
#
loop_
_entity.id
_entity.type
_entity.pdbx_description
1 polymer ?
#
loop_
_entity_poly.entity_id
_entity_poly.type
_entity_poly.pdbx_seq_one_letter_code
_entity_poly.pdbx_strand_id
1 'polypeptide(L)'
;MTETANKSPDTRCKCIKPTMKYLRRDQIFRVKAETIPGESVFVVGNCEELGNWMSSSAVRLSKDDDPESCLWSCCVKLPQNQDVEFRYFVGVYIEPEIANDGAKQIIVRRWETSIQPRNIRIDAEDVNIGEEEMGKPDIFGSVQSITSIERGWLTSETVIQLKLFNNPLQLWKKRYEGKKISLKVTPVNLARNRSSETVLPFSENIDESMDTHDQVDAPEVWPLTEIAVMNEEKRKFHLQEQFGHIYSEGEFVLFQICVLQLESMAYLVDFYLHNSTEEDPPTLIGFSYILPSVLRKSEGQAIVPVTSTNHRPIGQLTVEYLVVQPIENFSCSMEETFSRMWKPSWQGLDVGHRGLGTSFKLEVQLCSDIRENTIASLKTAALHGADLVEFDVQLSKDLVPVLYHDFHVCIAMKRKQNLDINDKLQLPVKELTLEQLQLLKAISSTSKILHFCEYEIDSSEESCGVYHLKESTTGISKFNNEDHEDHQPFPTLQKVLEVVDPHVGFNIEIKWTMQLQDGSYELYNPFDLNMYLDIMLKVVLQHAGHRKIVFSCFHPDVCTMIRLKQNKYPVMFLTQGVTKKYAPYHDPRTHSIPMAVHHAHNACILGINVHTEDVLRDSTQVKLALDSGLIVFCWGDDNNCSSTIKHLKNLGLHGIIYDKIDKFGTKEVKESIFLVEAREAQNNLLNVVQKMGSGHSSTGVPVDVGTTRQTLSTLSVSAHNTSAVISDGGGAFESTIKEIGKDSQYADCAP
;
A
#
# COMPACT_ATOMS: atom_id res chain seq x y z
N MET A 1 43.40 -17.54 -62.92
CA MET A 1 43.56 -16.23 -63.57
C MET A 1 43.06 -15.17 -62.61
N THR A 2 43.82 -14.08 -62.46
CA THR A 2 43.40 -12.67 -62.31
C THR A 2 41.90 -12.35 -62.17
N GLU A 3 41.43 -11.35 -61.42
CA GLU A 3 42.04 -10.36 -60.49
C GLU A 3 40.91 -9.48 -59.91
N THR A 4 41.00 -9.03 -58.64
CA THR A 4 40.44 -7.76 -58.08
C THR A 4 38.91 -7.46 -58.21
N ALA A 5 38.19 -6.71 -57.36
CA ALA A 5 38.44 -5.88 -56.18
C ALA A 5 37.16 -5.93 -55.26
N ASN A 6 36.86 -5.08 -54.26
CA ASN A 6 37.51 -3.89 -53.68
C ASN A 6 37.04 -3.67 -52.20
N LYS A 7 37.98 -3.40 -51.30
CA LYS A 7 37.92 -2.56 -50.07
C LYS A 7 36.63 -2.47 -49.19
N SER A 8 36.83 -2.79 -47.90
CA SER A 8 36.59 -1.84 -46.80
C SER A 8 37.90 -1.66 -45.98
N PRO A 9 38.14 -0.54 -45.27
CA PRO A 9 39.47 -0.22 -44.75
C PRO A 9 39.66 -0.33 -43.23
N ASP A 10 40.87 -0.78 -42.88
CA ASP A 10 41.70 -0.48 -41.70
C ASP A 10 41.14 -0.61 -40.27
N THR A 11 41.62 -1.67 -39.60
CA THR A 11 41.74 -1.79 -38.15
C THR A 11 42.69 -0.72 -37.57
N ARG A 12 42.17 0.22 -36.78
CA ARG A 12 42.98 0.98 -35.80
C ARG A 12 42.59 0.63 -34.37
N CYS A 13 43.62 0.49 -33.53
CA CYS A 13 43.54 0.07 -32.14
C CYS A 13 42.46 0.85 -31.36
N LYS A 14 41.47 0.13 -30.81
CA LYS A 14 40.73 0.64 -29.65
C LYS A 14 41.69 0.64 -28.48
N CYS A 15 42.06 1.82 -27.98
CA CYS A 15 42.73 1.94 -26.70
C CYS A 15 41.86 1.30 -25.63
N ILE A 16 42.32 0.18 -25.07
CA ILE A 16 41.76 -0.37 -23.84
C ILE A 16 42.02 0.68 -22.77
N LYS A 17 40.96 1.38 -22.33
CA LYS A 17 41.05 2.20 -21.12
C LYS A 17 41.54 1.27 -19.99
N PRO A 18 42.56 1.64 -19.21
CA PRO A 18 42.93 0.83 -18.06
C PRO A 18 41.71 0.76 -17.14
N THR A 19 41.22 -0.45 -16.86
CA THR A 19 40.26 -0.65 -15.78
C THR A 19 40.96 -0.21 -14.51
N MET A 20 40.61 0.96 -13.96
CA MET A 20 41.07 1.33 -12.64
C MET A 20 40.64 0.20 -11.70
N LYS A 21 41.61 -0.48 -11.08
CA LYS A 21 41.33 -1.29 -9.90
C LYS A 21 40.95 -0.31 -8.80
N TYR A 22 39.66 -0.10 -8.60
CA TYR A 22 39.16 0.61 -7.42
C TYR A 22 39.79 -0.04 -6.19
N LEU A 23 40.44 0.77 -5.35
CA LEU A 23 40.93 0.25 -4.08
C LEU A 23 39.73 -0.10 -3.20
N ARG A 24 39.83 -1.24 -2.53
CA ARG A 24 38.81 -1.75 -1.62
C ARG A 24 39.40 -1.84 -0.21
N ARG A 25 38.64 -1.43 0.80
CA ARG A 25 38.96 -1.61 2.22
C ARG A 25 38.20 -2.79 2.78
N ASP A 26 38.84 -3.58 3.65
CA ASP A 26 38.16 -4.64 4.41
C ASP A 26 37.33 -3.99 5.53
N GLN A 27 36.01 -4.18 5.50
CA GLN A 27 35.08 -3.72 6.54
C GLN A 27 34.46 -4.91 7.25
N ILE A 28 34.58 -4.94 8.57
CA ILE A 28 33.87 -5.91 9.41
C ILE A 28 32.53 -5.29 9.82
N PHE A 29 31.44 -5.99 9.52
CA PHE A 29 30.10 -5.70 10.05
C PHE A 29 29.88 -6.58 11.28
N ARG A 30 29.35 -6.00 12.36
CA ARG A 30 29.07 -6.70 13.62
C ARG A 30 27.77 -6.19 14.23
N VAL A 31 26.80 -7.05 14.44
CA VAL A 31 25.47 -6.66 14.96
C VAL A 31 24.93 -7.69 15.93
N LYS A 32 24.29 -7.23 17.01
CA LYS A 32 23.51 -8.05 17.92
C LYS A 32 22.06 -8.10 17.44
N ALA A 33 21.54 -9.31 17.20
CA ALA A 33 20.18 -9.53 16.71
C ALA A 33 19.62 -10.87 17.21
N GLU A 34 18.40 -10.82 17.75
CA GLU A 34 17.61 -12.00 18.10
C GLU A 34 17.01 -12.63 16.85
N THR A 35 17.15 -13.95 16.72
CA THR A 35 16.71 -14.77 15.58
C THR A 35 16.12 -16.09 16.07
N ILE A 36 15.02 -16.55 15.46
CA ILE A 36 14.51 -17.91 15.68
C ILE A 36 15.28 -18.95 14.82
N PRO A 37 15.18 -20.26 15.08
CA PRO A 37 15.80 -21.29 14.24
C PRO A 37 15.46 -21.10 12.75
N GLY A 38 16.47 -21.13 11.89
CA GLY A 38 16.33 -20.92 10.44
C GLY A 38 16.38 -19.47 9.95
N GLU A 39 16.25 -18.49 10.84
CA GLU A 39 16.55 -17.09 10.49
C GLU A 39 18.07 -16.85 10.41
N SER A 40 18.47 -15.83 9.67
CA SER A 40 19.85 -15.32 9.62
C SER A 40 19.84 -13.81 9.44
N VAL A 41 20.91 -13.15 9.89
CA VAL A 41 21.10 -11.71 9.67
C VAL A 41 21.81 -11.47 8.34
N PHE A 42 21.42 -10.39 7.67
CA PHE A 42 21.98 -9.93 6.41
C PHE A 42 22.31 -8.44 6.48
N VAL A 43 23.26 -8.01 5.67
CA VAL A 43 23.58 -6.60 5.41
C VAL A 43 23.37 -6.27 3.93
N VAL A 44 22.79 -5.11 3.66
CA VAL A 44 22.49 -4.58 2.32
C VAL A 44 22.79 -3.08 2.28
N GLY A 45 23.19 -2.54 1.13
CA GLY A 45 23.63 -1.14 1.04
C GLY A 45 23.81 -0.60 -0.38
N ASN A 46 24.27 0.65 -0.48
CA ASN A 46 24.34 1.46 -1.70
C ASN A 46 25.48 1.11 -2.69
N CYS A 47 26.11 -0.06 -2.57
CA CYS A 47 27.22 -0.51 -3.42
C CYS A 47 27.06 -1.95 -3.89
N GLU A 48 27.80 -2.33 -4.94
CA GLU A 48 27.74 -3.65 -5.56
C GLU A 48 28.04 -4.77 -4.56
N GLU A 49 29.05 -4.58 -3.71
CA GLU A 49 29.45 -5.55 -2.68
C GLU A 49 28.43 -5.71 -1.55
N LEU A 50 27.45 -4.80 -1.43
CA LEU A 50 26.30 -4.89 -0.52
C LEU A 50 24.96 -5.02 -1.28
N GLY A 51 24.99 -5.38 -2.56
CA GLY A 51 23.81 -5.72 -3.35
C GLY A 51 22.95 -4.56 -3.84
N ASN A 52 23.43 -3.31 -3.82
CA ASN A 52 22.71 -2.11 -4.31
C ASN A 52 21.24 -2.03 -3.82
N TRP A 53 21.05 -2.10 -2.50
CA TRP A 53 19.74 -2.09 -1.83
C TRP A 53 18.78 -3.26 -2.15
N MET A 54 19.23 -4.30 -2.88
CA MET A 54 18.41 -5.47 -3.23
C MET A 54 18.60 -6.63 -2.24
N SER A 55 17.52 -7.05 -1.59
CA SER A 55 17.53 -8.15 -0.59
C SER A 55 18.10 -9.48 -1.14
N SER A 56 17.81 -9.82 -2.40
CA SER A 56 18.33 -11.02 -3.08
C SER A 56 19.87 -11.03 -3.18
N SER A 57 20.47 -9.85 -3.30
CA SER A 57 21.92 -9.66 -3.44
C SER A 57 22.63 -9.32 -2.12
N ALA A 58 21.90 -9.28 -1.01
CA ALA A 58 22.44 -9.01 0.31
C ALA A 58 23.45 -10.08 0.78
N VAL A 59 24.38 -9.64 1.64
CA VAL A 59 25.43 -10.45 2.25
C VAL A 59 24.90 -11.06 3.54
N ARG A 60 25.00 -12.40 3.67
CA ARG A 60 24.63 -13.13 4.89
C ARG A 60 25.75 -13.02 5.93
N LEU A 61 25.40 -12.77 7.19
CA LEU A 61 26.33 -12.78 8.31
C LEU A 61 26.40 -14.19 8.92
N SER A 62 27.56 -14.53 9.49
CA SER A 62 27.73 -15.71 10.33
C SER A 62 27.33 -15.38 11.76
N LYS A 63 26.62 -16.30 12.42
CA LYS A 63 26.40 -16.22 13.88
C LYS A 63 27.69 -16.60 14.60
N ASP A 64 27.97 -15.96 15.73
CA ASP A 64 29.04 -16.34 16.65
C ASP A 64 28.75 -17.69 17.31
N ASP A 65 29.80 -18.39 17.74
CA ASP A 65 29.71 -19.75 18.32
C ASP A 65 29.04 -19.74 19.71
N ASP A 66 29.12 -18.62 20.43
CA ASP A 66 28.38 -18.40 21.68
C ASP A 66 26.87 -18.18 21.41
N PRO A 67 25.98 -19.12 21.82
CA PRO A 67 24.55 -19.00 21.56
C PRO A 67 23.89 -17.81 22.26
N GLU A 68 24.42 -17.37 23.41
CA GLU A 68 23.87 -16.29 24.25
C GLU A 68 24.32 -14.89 23.78
N SER A 69 25.40 -14.81 23.00
CA SER A 69 25.95 -13.54 22.49
C SER A 69 24.96 -12.72 21.65
N CYS A 70 24.06 -13.44 20.96
CA CYS A 70 23.25 -13.00 19.81
C CYS A 70 24.05 -12.21 18.75
N LEU A 71 25.37 -12.44 18.66
CA LEU A 71 26.26 -11.69 17.79
C LEU A 71 26.34 -12.31 16.39
N TRP A 72 26.28 -11.46 15.38
CA TRP A 72 26.42 -11.79 13.97
C TRP A 72 27.51 -10.93 13.34
N SER A 73 28.31 -11.50 12.45
CA SER A 73 29.35 -10.75 11.75
C SER A 73 29.69 -11.26 10.34
N CYS A 74 30.28 -10.39 9.53
CA CYS A 74 30.94 -10.73 8.26
C CYS A 74 32.01 -9.70 7.91
N CYS A 75 32.94 -10.06 7.02
CA CYS A 75 33.91 -9.12 6.43
C CYS A 75 33.62 -8.93 4.94
N VAL A 76 33.53 -7.68 4.48
CA VAL A 76 33.21 -7.31 3.10
C VAL A 76 34.20 -6.27 2.59
N LYS A 77 34.59 -6.37 1.32
CA LYS A 77 35.56 -5.48 0.67
C LYS A 77 34.87 -4.28 0.01
N LEU A 78 34.67 -3.22 0.78
CA LEU A 78 33.94 -2.02 0.36
C LEU A 78 34.79 -1.08 -0.51
N PRO A 79 34.18 -0.29 -1.41
CA PRO A 79 34.88 0.76 -2.15
C PRO A 79 35.46 1.84 -1.21
N GLN A 80 36.67 2.33 -1.52
CA GLN A 80 37.31 3.42 -0.76
C GLN A 80 36.91 4.84 -1.22
N ASN A 81 36.22 4.98 -2.36
CA ASN A 81 35.99 6.27 -3.03
C ASN A 81 34.56 6.83 -2.89
N GLN A 82 33.73 6.26 -2.02
CA GLN A 82 32.36 6.71 -1.74
C GLN A 82 31.97 6.42 -0.29
N ASP A 83 31.02 7.20 0.25
CA ASP A 83 30.35 6.86 1.50
C ASP A 83 29.48 5.61 1.28
N VAL A 84 29.53 4.67 2.21
CA VAL A 84 28.75 3.43 2.14
C VAL A 84 27.59 3.50 3.11
N GLU A 85 26.39 3.53 2.55
CA GLU A 85 25.14 3.49 3.30
C GLU A 85 24.59 2.07 3.32
N PHE A 86 24.12 1.62 4.48
CA PHE A 86 23.69 0.24 4.69
C PHE A 86 22.59 0.09 5.74
N ARG A 87 21.94 -1.09 5.73
CA ARG A 87 20.94 -1.55 6.70
C ARG A 87 21.17 -3.01 7.01
N TYR A 88 20.79 -3.44 8.21
CA TYR A 88 20.63 -4.86 8.51
C TYR A 88 19.18 -5.33 8.27
N PHE A 89 19.02 -6.62 8.04
CA PHE A 89 17.73 -7.29 8.13
C PHE A 89 17.87 -8.74 8.59
N VAL A 90 16.79 -9.29 9.12
CA VAL A 90 16.64 -10.71 9.46
C VAL A 90 15.76 -11.36 8.41
N GLY A 91 16.23 -12.48 7.86
CA GLY A 91 15.50 -13.23 6.84
C GLY A 91 15.75 -14.73 6.92
N VAL A 92 14.94 -15.50 6.19
CA VAL A 92 15.16 -16.94 5.99
C VAL A 92 15.91 -17.13 4.69
N TYR A 93 17.02 -17.86 4.74
CA TYR A 93 17.77 -18.31 3.57
C TYR A 93 17.19 -19.64 3.11
N ILE A 94 16.61 -19.70 1.90
CA ILE A 94 16.10 -20.95 1.34
C ILE A 94 17.12 -21.51 0.36
N GLU A 95 17.55 -22.75 0.60
CA GLU A 95 18.57 -23.40 -0.22
C GLU A 95 18.02 -23.73 -1.62
N PRO A 96 18.83 -23.64 -2.69
CA PRO A 96 18.39 -23.86 -4.06
C PRO A 96 17.67 -25.19 -4.32
N GLU A 97 18.03 -26.23 -3.57
CA GLU A 97 17.43 -27.57 -3.62
C GLU A 97 15.95 -27.58 -3.20
N ILE A 98 15.54 -26.65 -2.32
CA ILE A 98 14.15 -26.47 -1.87
C ILE A 98 13.39 -25.54 -2.83
N ALA A 99 14.10 -24.63 -3.50
CA ALA A 99 13.50 -23.63 -4.39
C ALA A 99 13.07 -24.17 -5.77
N ASN A 100 13.55 -25.35 -6.19
CA ASN A 100 13.40 -25.98 -7.52
C ASN A 100 13.92 -25.19 -8.74
N ASP A 101 14.01 -23.86 -8.67
CA ASP A 101 14.50 -22.98 -9.75
C ASP A 101 16.04 -22.78 -9.73
N GLY A 102 16.74 -23.40 -8.77
CA GLY A 102 18.20 -23.27 -8.62
C GLY A 102 18.70 -21.88 -8.16
N ALA A 103 17.82 -20.87 -8.11
CA ALA A 103 18.12 -19.52 -7.67
C ALA A 103 18.19 -19.39 -6.13
N LYS A 104 19.12 -18.56 -5.66
CA LYS A 104 19.23 -18.12 -4.26
C LYS A 104 17.97 -17.31 -3.87
N GLN A 105 17.22 -17.75 -2.86
CA GLN A 105 16.07 -17.00 -2.34
C GLN A 105 16.31 -16.56 -0.88
N ILE A 106 16.01 -15.29 -0.59
CA ILE A 106 16.08 -14.70 0.75
C ILE A 106 14.73 -14.09 1.06
N ILE A 107 14.04 -14.65 2.06
CA ILE A 107 12.74 -14.17 2.53
C ILE A 107 12.95 -13.16 3.65
N VAL A 108 12.59 -11.89 3.43
CA VAL A 108 12.77 -10.83 4.44
C VAL A 108 11.71 -10.97 5.53
N ARG A 109 12.13 -11.31 6.77
CA ARG A 109 11.20 -11.44 7.92
C ARG A 109 11.06 -10.14 8.69
N ARG A 110 12.18 -9.47 9.00
CA ARG A 110 12.24 -8.21 9.77
C ARG A 110 13.37 -7.32 9.26
N TRP A 111 13.23 -5.99 9.21
CA TRP A 111 14.27 -5.11 8.68
C TRP A 111 14.32 -3.72 9.35
N GLU A 112 15.46 -3.03 9.23
CA GLU A 112 15.69 -1.70 9.82
C GLU A 112 15.02 -0.57 8.99
N THR A 113 13.98 0.06 9.55
CA THR A 113 13.17 1.09 8.86
C THR A 113 13.49 2.54 9.26
N SER A 114 14.68 2.78 9.83
CA SER A 114 15.15 4.14 10.14
C SER A 114 15.17 4.99 8.86
N ILE A 115 14.70 6.24 8.93
CA ILE A 115 14.64 7.13 7.76
C ILE A 115 16.03 7.31 7.15
N GLN A 116 17.03 7.54 7.99
CA GLN A 116 18.44 7.54 7.60
C GLN A 116 19.01 6.12 7.75
N PRO A 117 19.64 5.54 6.71
CA PRO A 117 20.41 4.31 6.84
C PRO A 117 21.66 4.53 7.71
N ARG A 118 22.34 3.43 8.08
CA ARG A 118 23.67 3.50 8.69
C ARG A 118 24.67 3.96 7.63
N ASN A 119 25.69 4.72 8.00
CA ASN A 119 26.65 5.32 7.05
C ASN A 119 28.10 5.11 7.52
N ILE A 120 28.95 4.63 6.61
CA ILE A 120 30.40 4.49 6.77
C ILE A 120 31.06 5.51 5.83
N ARG A 121 31.69 6.54 6.41
CA ARG A 121 32.29 7.62 5.63
C ARG A 121 33.56 7.19 4.89
N ILE A 122 33.88 7.90 3.80
CA ILE A 122 35.18 7.80 3.11
C ILE A 122 36.33 8.03 4.10
N ASP A 123 36.30 9.15 4.80
CA ASP A 123 37.38 9.63 5.70
C ASP A 123 37.44 8.90 7.06
N ALA A 124 36.71 7.78 7.22
CA ALA A 124 36.97 6.88 8.33
C ALA A 124 38.37 6.26 8.10
N GLU A 125 39.35 6.68 8.89
CA GLU A 125 40.75 6.27 8.78
C GLU A 125 40.86 4.74 8.63
N ASP A 126 41.79 4.26 7.78
CA ASP A 126 42.15 2.85 7.65
C ASP A 126 42.87 2.38 8.93
N VAL A 127 42.16 2.36 10.06
CA VAL A 127 42.66 1.82 11.32
C VAL A 127 42.74 0.32 11.15
N ASN A 128 43.96 -0.21 11.11
CA ASN A 128 44.24 -1.63 11.35
C ASN A 128 43.91 -1.91 12.82
N ILE A 129 42.62 -2.07 13.10
CA ILE A 129 42.06 -2.32 14.42
C ILE A 129 42.52 -3.71 14.87
N GLY A 130 43.39 -3.75 15.88
CA GLY A 130 43.64 -4.97 16.65
C GLY A 130 42.36 -5.37 17.40
N GLU A 131 42.24 -6.65 17.78
CA GLU A 131 41.03 -7.24 18.36
C GLU A 131 40.48 -6.45 19.58
N GLU A 132 41.35 -5.75 20.32
CA GLU A 132 41.01 -4.92 21.49
C GLU A 132 40.34 -3.56 21.18
N GLU A 133 40.50 -3.01 19.97
CA GLU A 133 39.84 -1.76 19.54
C GLU A 133 38.60 -1.99 18.66
N MET A 134 38.19 -3.25 18.46
CA MET A 134 37.07 -3.59 17.61
C MET A 134 35.75 -3.10 18.22
N GLY A 135 35.29 -1.95 17.70
CA GLY A 135 34.16 -1.17 18.20
C GLY A 135 32.93 -1.98 18.58
N LYS A 136 32.17 -1.45 19.55
CA LYS A 136 30.96 -2.10 20.07
C LYS A 136 30.05 -2.51 18.90
N PRO A 137 29.54 -3.75 18.87
CA PRO A 137 28.67 -4.20 17.79
C PRO A 137 27.41 -3.33 17.72
N ASP A 138 26.89 -3.14 16.51
CA ASP A 138 25.58 -2.54 16.28
C ASP A 138 24.49 -3.30 17.05
N ILE A 139 23.38 -2.63 17.33
CA ILE A 139 22.16 -3.27 17.83
C ILE A 139 21.14 -3.21 16.70
N PHE A 140 20.63 -4.38 16.29
CA PHE A 140 19.65 -4.48 15.20
C PHE A 140 18.43 -3.61 15.47
N GLY A 141 18.05 -2.80 14.48
CA GLY A 141 16.96 -1.83 14.59
C GLY A 141 17.33 -0.51 15.24
N SER A 142 18.42 -0.44 16.01
CA SER A 142 18.80 0.77 16.76
C SER A 142 19.80 1.61 15.98
N VAL A 143 19.33 2.74 15.44
CA VAL A 143 20.13 3.75 14.75
C VAL A 143 20.03 5.05 15.54
N GLN A 144 21.18 5.63 15.95
CA GLN A 144 21.22 6.82 16.80
C GLN A 144 20.38 6.71 18.10
N SER A 145 20.32 5.51 18.69
CA SER A 145 19.50 5.14 19.86
C SER A 145 17.98 5.12 19.62
N ILE A 146 17.51 5.31 18.39
CA ILE A 146 16.10 5.13 18.01
C ILE A 146 15.93 3.73 17.43
N THR A 147 14.98 2.96 17.97
CA THR A 147 14.68 1.60 17.49
C THR A 147 13.53 1.61 16.48
N SER A 148 13.81 1.19 15.25
CA SER A 148 12.85 1.14 14.14
C SER A 148 13.00 -0.18 13.37
N ILE A 149 12.10 -1.12 13.62
CA ILE A 149 12.05 -2.44 12.96
C ILE A 149 10.63 -2.69 12.49
N GLU A 150 10.47 -3.19 11.26
CA GLU A 150 9.19 -3.68 10.75
C GLU A 150 9.29 -5.12 10.24
N ARG A 151 8.13 -5.79 10.11
CA ARG A 151 8.01 -7.00 9.28
C ARG A 151 8.41 -6.67 7.83
N GLY A 152 8.94 -7.67 7.13
CA GLY A 152 9.26 -7.57 5.71
C GLY A 152 8.04 -7.42 4.80
N TRP A 153 8.28 -7.64 3.52
CA TRP A 153 7.30 -7.68 2.42
C TRP A 153 7.66 -8.88 1.54
N LEU A 154 6.75 -9.30 0.66
CA LEU A 154 6.94 -10.45 -0.21
C LEU A 154 8.07 -10.21 -1.19
N THR A 155 8.99 -11.17 -1.24
CA THR A 155 10.21 -11.14 -2.05
C THR A 155 10.17 -12.18 -3.17
N SER A 156 9.86 -13.43 -2.82
CA SER A 156 9.64 -14.54 -3.76
C SER A 156 8.56 -15.51 -3.30
N GLU A 157 8.14 -15.41 -2.03
CA GLU A 157 7.18 -16.28 -1.39
C GLU A 157 5.73 -15.87 -1.64
N THR A 158 4.85 -16.86 -1.69
CA THR A 158 3.40 -16.66 -1.65
C THR A 158 2.92 -16.78 -0.20
N VAL A 159 2.11 -15.82 0.24
CA VAL A 159 1.37 -15.89 1.50
C VAL A 159 -0.05 -16.36 1.23
N ILE A 160 -0.49 -17.36 1.98
CA ILE A 160 -1.89 -17.80 2.05
C ILE A 160 -2.41 -17.43 3.43
N GLN A 161 -3.50 -16.66 3.51
CA GLN A 161 -4.24 -16.48 4.75
C GLN A 161 -5.52 -17.32 4.71
N LEU A 162 -5.73 -18.15 5.74
CA LEU A 162 -6.96 -18.87 5.99
C LEU A 162 -7.70 -18.18 7.14
N LYS A 163 -8.89 -17.67 6.85
CA LYS A 163 -9.70 -16.81 7.71
C LYS A 163 -10.88 -17.63 8.24
N LEU A 164 -10.97 -17.74 9.57
CA LEU A 164 -12.01 -18.47 10.28
C LEU A 164 -12.85 -17.49 11.11
N PHE A 165 -14.10 -17.30 10.72
CA PHE A 165 -15.07 -16.43 11.40
C PHE A 165 -16.50 -16.87 11.05
N ASN A 166 -17.52 -16.24 11.64
CA ASN A 166 -18.95 -16.57 11.43
C ASN A 166 -19.29 -18.05 11.71
N ASN A 167 -18.66 -18.63 12.75
CA ASN A 167 -18.85 -20.03 13.18
C ASN A 167 -18.57 -21.06 12.05
N PRO A 168 -17.30 -21.15 11.60
CA PRO A 168 -16.91 -21.86 10.39
C PRO A 168 -16.96 -23.39 10.51
N LEU A 169 -16.97 -23.93 11.73
CA LEU A 169 -16.93 -25.37 12.01
C LEU A 169 -18.30 -25.89 12.43
N GLN A 170 -18.88 -26.78 11.63
CA GLN A 170 -20.14 -27.45 11.93
C GLN A 170 -19.91 -28.96 12.10
N LEU A 171 -20.13 -29.49 13.30
CA LEU A 171 -20.01 -30.93 13.59
C LEU A 171 -21.38 -31.56 13.88
N TRP A 172 -21.68 -32.70 13.25
CA TRP A 172 -23.03 -33.30 13.27
C TRP A 172 -23.26 -34.33 14.38
N LYS A 173 -22.24 -34.66 15.18
CA LYS A 173 -22.34 -35.65 16.27
C LYS A 173 -22.44 -34.96 17.62
N LYS A 174 -23.55 -35.19 18.34
CA LYS A 174 -23.82 -34.67 19.70
C LYS A 174 -22.69 -34.84 20.72
N ARG A 175 -21.80 -35.83 20.55
CA ARG A 175 -20.62 -36.03 21.42
C ARG A 175 -19.61 -34.87 21.39
N TYR A 176 -19.69 -33.99 20.39
CA TYR A 176 -18.85 -32.80 20.24
C TYR A 176 -19.58 -31.51 20.65
N GLU A 177 -20.88 -31.58 20.96
CA GLU A 177 -21.71 -30.43 21.32
C GLU A 177 -21.22 -29.83 22.65
N GLY A 178 -20.95 -28.52 22.67
CA GLY A 178 -20.40 -27.82 23.84
C GLY A 178 -18.96 -28.22 24.24
N LYS A 179 -18.21 -28.89 23.36
CA LYS A 179 -16.80 -29.25 23.60
C LYS A 179 -15.83 -28.24 22.98
N LYS A 180 -14.71 -28.01 23.66
CA LYS A 180 -13.58 -27.22 23.15
C LYS A 180 -12.86 -28.02 22.05
N ILE A 181 -12.63 -27.38 20.90
CA ILE A 181 -11.95 -27.99 19.76
C ILE A 181 -10.86 -27.03 19.29
N SER A 182 -9.63 -27.52 19.12
CA SER A 182 -8.57 -26.77 18.46
C SER A 182 -8.37 -27.20 17.02
N LEU A 183 -7.98 -26.23 16.20
CA LEU A 183 -7.66 -26.42 14.79
C LEU A 183 -6.18 -26.12 14.59
N LYS A 184 -5.46 -27.03 13.93
CA LYS A 184 -4.06 -26.88 13.53
C LYS A 184 -3.96 -26.95 12.01
N VAL A 185 -3.25 -26.01 11.39
CA VAL A 185 -2.97 -26.02 9.94
C VAL A 185 -1.53 -26.46 9.69
N THR A 186 -1.36 -27.54 8.93
CA THR A 186 -0.07 -28.11 8.54
C THR A 186 0.06 -28.09 7.01
N PRO A 187 1.03 -27.37 6.42
CA PRO A 187 1.31 -27.43 4.98
C PRO A 187 1.89 -28.80 4.61
N VAL A 188 1.39 -29.41 3.53
CA VAL A 188 1.79 -30.75 3.07
C VAL A 188 2.25 -30.67 1.61
N ASN A 189 3.52 -30.99 1.36
CA ASN A 189 4.10 -30.99 0.02
C ASN A 189 3.69 -32.27 -0.72
N LEU A 190 2.86 -32.13 -1.77
CA LEU A 190 2.33 -33.22 -2.58
C LEU A 190 3.36 -33.82 -3.56
N ALA A 191 4.48 -33.14 -3.82
CA ALA A 191 5.49 -33.56 -4.79
C ALA A 191 6.53 -34.53 -4.19
N ARG A 192 6.85 -34.42 -2.89
CA ARG A 192 7.82 -35.31 -2.21
C ARG A 192 7.43 -36.80 -2.29
N ASN A 193 6.14 -37.11 -2.41
CA ASN A 193 5.67 -38.50 -2.55
C ASN A 193 6.04 -39.16 -3.89
N ARG A 194 6.63 -38.42 -4.86
CA ARG A 194 7.15 -39.00 -6.11
C ARG A 194 8.61 -39.48 -6.01
N SER A 195 9.38 -39.04 -5.02
CA SER A 195 10.84 -39.28 -4.97
C SER A 195 11.28 -40.43 -4.07
N SER A 196 10.37 -41.05 -3.32
CA SER A 196 10.68 -42.21 -2.45
C SER A 196 10.47 -43.58 -3.12
N GLU A 197 10.11 -43.63 -4.41
CA GLU A 197 10.09 -44.88 -5.19
C GLU A 197 11.51 -45.37 -5.56
N THR A 198 12.34 -45.63 -4.55
CA THR A 198 13.53 -46.46 -4.76
C THR A 198 13.07 -47.92 -4.80
N VAL A 199 12.93 -48.46 -6.01
CA VAL A 199 12.39 -49.82 -6.25
C VAL A 199 13.23 -50.88 -5.54
N LEU A 200 12.74 -51.34 -4.38
CA LEU A 200 13.19 -52.58 -3.75
C LEU A 200 12.25 -53.72 -4.16
N PRO A 201 12.75 -54.87 -4.65
CA PRO A 201 11.90 -55.97 -5.04
C PRO A 201 11.29 -56.71 -3.83
N PHE A 202 9.99 -57.03 -3.93
CA PHE A 202 9.25 -57.98 -3.08
C PHE A 202 9.08 -57.61 -1.59
N SER A 203 8.01 -56.86 -1.31
CA SER A 203 7.23 -56.99 -0.08
C SER A 203 5.77 -56.64 -0.36
N GLU A 204 4.89 -57.65 -0.41
CA GLU A 204 3.43 -57.44 -0.50
C GLU A 204 2.89 -56.95 0.84
N ASN A 205 3.04 -55.65 1.12
CA ASN A 205 2.27 -54.86 2.08
C ASN A 205 2.53 -53.38 1.73
N ILE A 206 1.74 -52.84 0.81
CA ILE A 206 1.74 -51.40 0.53
C ILE A 206 0.88 -50.75 1.60
N ASP A 207 1.50 -50.34 2.70
CA ASP A 207 0.88 -49.39 3.61
C ASP A 207 0.85 -48.02 2.88
N GLU A 208 -0.27 -47.70 2.24
CA GLU A 208 -0.58 -46.34 1.77
C GLU A 208 -0.91 -45.40 2.96
N SER A 209 -0.23 -45.60 4.09
CA SER A 209 -0.41 -44.81 5.29
C SER A 209 0.25 -43.45 5.10
N MET A 210 -0.55 -42.39 5.17
CA MET A 210 -0.05 -41.03 5.30
C MET A 210 0.44 -40.79 6.74
N ASP A 211 1.41 -41.57 7.19
CA ASP A 211 2.01 -41.44 8.52
C ASP A 211 2.80 -40.14 8.62
N THR A 212 2.10 -39.08 9.01
CA THR A 212 2.66 -37.80 9.46
C THR A 212 3.49 -37.93 10.75
N HIS A 213 3.64 -39.14 11.29
CA HIS A 213 4.46 -39.46 12.44
C HIS A 213 5.97 -39.60 12.15
N ASP A 214 6.38 -39.81 10.89
CA ASP A 214 7.80 -39.91 10.50
C ASP A 214 8.45 -38.53 10.23
N GLN A 215 8.01 -37.48 10.94
CA GLN A 215 8.72 -36.19 10.96
C GLN A 215 9.93 -36.28 11.90
N VAL A 216 11.10 -36.48 11.29
CA VAL A 216 12.44 -36.44 11.92
C VAL A 216 12.63 -35.18 12.78
N ASP A 217 13.33 -35.31 13.93
CA ASP A 217 13.52 -34.31 15.00
C ASP A 217 14.18 -32.95 14.63
N ALA A 218 14.28 -32.60 13.34
CA ALA A 218 14.72 -31.28 12.89
C ALA A 218 13.49 -30.42 12.55
N PRO A 219 13.31 -29.23 13.17
CA PRO A 219 12.21 -28.34 12.79
C PRO A 219 12.39 -27.89 11.33
N GLU A 220 11.44 -28.25 10.46
CA GLU A 220 11.41 -27.72 9.10
C GLU A 220 11.27 -26.20 9.16
N VAL A 221 12.34 -25.49 8.79
CA VAL A 221 12.42 -24.02 8.77
C VAL A 221 11.40 -23.40 7.79
N TRP A 222 10.92 -24.20 6.85
CA TRP A 222 10.01 -23.82 5.79
C TRP A 222 9.21 -25.05 5.32
N PRO A 223 7.89 -24.94 5.06
CA PRO A 223 7.03 -23.74 5.11
C PRO A 223 6.80 -23.18 6.51
N LEU A 224 6.46 -21.89 6.60
CA LEU A 224 6.10 -21.26 7.89
C LEU A 224 4.57 -21.15 8.03
N THR A 225 4.04 -21.52 9.20
CA THR A 225 2.64 -21.27 9.57
C THR A 225 2.57 -20.46 10.86
N GLU A 226 2.02 -19.26 10.75
CA GLU A 226 1.75 -18.35 11.87
C GLU A 226 0.24 -18.26 12.13
N ILE A 227 -0.15 -17.90 13.34
CA ILE A 227 -1.54 -17.68 13.75
C ILE A 227 -1.70 -16.32 14.44
N ALA A 228 -2.87 -15.71 14.29
CA ALA A 228 -3.36 -14.58 15.09
C ALA A 228 -4.87 -14.69 15.32
N VAL A 229 -5.38 -14.05 16.37
CA VAL A 229 -6.80 -13.91 16.67
C VAL A 229 -7.13 -12.42 16.84
N MET A 230 -8.21 -11.93 16.25
CA MET A 230 -8.56 -10.49 16.28
C MET A 230 -9.16 -10.04 17.61
N ASN A 231 -8.32 -10.07 18.65
CA ASN A 231 -8.60 -9.55 19.98
C ASN A 231 -7.38 -8.79 20.51
N GLU A 232 -7.47 -8.21 21.70
CA GLU A 232 -6.41 -7.36 22.24
C GLU A 232 -5.08 -8.12 22.42
N GLU A 233 -5.14 -9.35 22.93
CA GLU A 233 -3.97 -10.15 23.33
C GLU A 233 -3.26 -10.83 22.14
N LYS A 234 -4.01 -11.42 21.22
CA LYS A 234 -3.52 -12.37 20.21
C LYS A 234 -3.53 -11.84 18.76
N ARG A 235 -3.74 -10.53 18.55
CA ARG A 235 -3.77 -9.90 17.21
C ARG A 235 -2.47 -9.96 16.41
N LYS A 236 -1.33 -10.19 17.07
CA LYS A 236 -0.02 -10.28 16.41
C LYS A 236 0.25 -11.72 15.97
N PHE A 237 0.67 -11.90 14.71
CA PHE A 237 1.09 -13.21 14.21
C PHE A 237 2.27 -13.78 15.01
N HIS A 238 2.09 -14.99 15.52
CA HIS A 238 3.10 -15.82 16.18
C HIS A 238 3.13 -17.22 15.58
N LEU A 239 4.17 -18.00 15.85
CA LEU A 239 4.21 -19.42 15.43
C LEU A 239 3.07 -20.19 16.08
N GLN A 240 2.45 -21.07 15.30
CA GLN A 240 1.35 -21.93 15.74
C GLN A 240 1.83 -22.98 16.77
N GLU A 241 1.01 -23.21 17.80
CA GLU A 241 1.27 -24.20 18.85
C GLU A 241 1.07 -25.65 18.36
N GLN A 242 1.61 -26.63 19.11
CA GLN A 242 1.63 -28.06 18.72
C GLN A 242 0.26 -28.63 18.31
N PHE A 243 -0.81 -28.19 18.99
CA PHE A 243 -2.21 -28.60 18.78
C PHE A 243 -3.08 -27.48 18.16
N GLY A 244 -2.47 -26.43 17.61
CA GLY A 244 -3.18 -25.30 17.01
C GLY A 244 -3.86 -24.39 18.05
N HIS A 245 -4.97 -23.75 17.70
CA HIS A 245 -5.73 -22.84 18.57
C HIS A 245 -7.14 -23.33 18.83
N ILE A 246 -7.60 -23.22 20.09
CA ILE A 246 -8.97 -23.55 20.52
C ILE A 246 -9.92 -22.47 20.02
N TYR A 247 -10.68 -22.76 18.97
CA TYR A 247 -11.65 -21.83 18.41
C TYR A 247 -12.85 -21.65 19.35
N SER A 248 -13.16 -20.40 19.67
CA SER A 248 -14.34 -20.00 20.45
C SER A 248 -15.40 -19.35 19.56
N GLU A 249 -16.67 -19.47 19.95
CA GLU A 249 -17.78 -18.92 19.16
C GLU A 249 -17.65 -17.40 18.96
N GLY A 250 -17.84 -16.94 17.72
CA GLY A 250 -17.65 -15.53 17.36
C GLY A 250 -16.21 -15.03 17.23
N GLU A 251 -15.18 -15.87 17.45
CA GLU A 251 -13.79 -15.45 17.16
C GLU A 251 -13.54 -15.24 15.67
N PHE A 252 -12.62 -14.33 15.36
CA PHE A 252 -12.01 -14.19 14.04
C PHE A 252 -10.54 -14.61 14.15
N VAL A 253 -10.20 -15.77 13.58
CA VAL A 253 -8.87 -16.39 13.62
C VAL A 253 -8.25 -16.36 12.22
N LEU A 254 -6.96 -16.01 12.15
CA LEU A 254 -6.15 -16.04 10.94
C LEU A 254 -5.01 -17.05 11.08
N PHE A 255 -4.92 -17.98 10.14
CA PHE A 255 -3.66 -18.68 9.86
C PHE A 255 -2.98 -18.00 8.68
N GLN A 256 -1.69 -17.70 8.78
CA GLN A 256 -0.87 -17.17 7.70
C GLN A 256 0.23 -18.17 7.37
N ILE A 257 0.21 -18.71 6.15
CA ILE A 257 1.15 -19.71 5.66
C ILE A 257 2.03 -19.07 4.58
N CYS A 258 3.35 -19.20 4.72
CA CYS A 258 4.33 -18.77 3.71
C CYS A 258 4.86 -20.00 2.94
N VAL A 259 4.68 -20.04 1.61
CA VAL A 259 5.15 -21.13 0.73
C VAL A 259 5.88 -20.56 -0.49
N LEU A 260 6.72 -21.36 -1.15
CA LEU A 260 7.31 -20.97 -2.45
C LEU A 260 6.48 -21.43 -3.65
N GLN A 261 5.86 -22.62 -3.56
CA GLN A 261 5.23 -23.29 -4.70
C GLN A 261 3.78 -23.67 -4.35
N LEU A 262 2.86 -22.72 -4.55
CA LEU A 262 1.43 -22.84 -4.24
C LEU A 262 0.83 -24.14 -4.80
N GLU A 263 1.10 -24.46 -6.06
CA GLU A 263 0.53 -25.61 -6.78
C GLU A 263 0.92 -26.98 -6.19
N SER A 264 2.04 -27.05 -5.46
CA SER A 264 2.57 -28.26 -4.84
C SER A 264 2.08 -28.50 -3.41
N MET A 265 1.38 -27.53 -2.82
CA MET A 265 1.06 -27.50 -1.39
C MET A 265 -0.43 -27.71 -1.12
N ALA A 266 -0.76 -28.75 -0.37
CA ALA A 266 -2.03 -28.87 0.32
C ALA A 266 -1.93 -28.32 1.75
N TYR A 267 -3.07 -28.01 2.36
CA TYR A 267 -3.14 -27.55 3.75
C TYR A 267 -4.04 -28.51 4.52
N LEU A 268 -3.40 -29.31 5.39
CA LEU A 268 -4.06 -30.22 6.31
C LEU A 268 -4.56 -29.41 7.51
N VAL A 269 -5.86 -29.52 7.83
CA VAL A 269 -6.46 -28.93 9.03
C VAL A 269 -6.82 -30.07 9.98
N ASP A 270 -6.07 -30.22 11.06
CA ASP A 270 -6.30 -31.22 12.11
C ASP A 270 -7.23 -30.67 13.18
N PHE A 271 -8.18 -31.48 13.65
CA PHE A 271 -9.15 -31.13 14.69
C PHE A 271 -8.90 -31.95 15.96
N TYR A 272 -8.52 -31.28 17.05
CA TYR A 272 -8.29 -31.93 18.34
C TYR A 272 -9.40 -31.60 19.34
N LEU A 273 -9.92 -32.62 20.00
CA LEU A 273 -10.91 -32.51 21.07
C LEU A 273 -10.20 -32.38 22.41
N HIS A 274 -10.49 -31.29 23.13
CA HIS A 274 -10.00 -31.07 24.48
C HIS A 274 -10.97 -31.66 25.49
N ASN A 275 -10.47 -32.54 26.35
CA ASN A 275 -11.25 -33.12 27.45
C ASN A 275 -11.39 -32.10 28.59
N SER A 276 -12.26 -32.39 29.56
CA SER A 276 -12.58 -31.45 30.65
C SER A 276 -11.46 -31.30 31.71
N THR A 277 -10.42 -32.12 31.61
CA THR A 277 -9.21 -32.15 32.42
C THR A 277 -8.08 -31.50 31.63
N GLU A 278 -7.52 -30.38 32.12
CA GLU A 278 -6.47 -29.63 31.42
C GLU A 278 -5.10 -30.36 31.39
N GLU A 279 -4.96 -31.48 32.09
CA GLU A 279 -3.74 -32.31 32.13
C GLU A 279 -3.69 -33.37 31.02
N ASP A 280 -4.82 -33.73 30.39
CA ASP A 280 -4.85 -34.76 29.34
C ASP A 280 -4.52 -34.17 27.96
N PRO A 281 -3.63 -34.80 27.15
CA PRO A 281 -3.34 -34.33 25.81
C PRO A 281 -4.59 -34.41 24.91
N PRO A 282 -4.83 -33.39 24.06
CA PRO A 282 -6.06 -33.31 23.28
C PRO A 282 -6.09 -34.37 22.18
N THR A 283 -7.25 -35.00 21.98
CA THR A 283 -7.39 -36.18 21.13
C THR A 283 -7.74 -35.79 19.69
N LEU A 284 -6.97 -36.24 18.69
CA LEU A 284 -7.31 -36.06 17.28
C LEU A 284 -8.66 -36.74 16.96
N ILE A 285 -9.65 -35.96 16.50
CA ILE A 285 -10.99 -36.47 16.17
C ILE A 285 -11.27 -36.52 14.66
N GLY A 286 -10.46 -35.86 13.86
CA GLY A 286 -10.56 -35.82 12.41
C GLY A 286 -9.68 -34.75 11.79
N PHE A 287 -9.76 -34.65 10.46
CA PHE A 287 -8.96 -33.76 9.63
C PHE A 287 -9.74 -33.29 8.37
N SER A 288 -9.26 -32.24 7.72
CA SER A 288 -9.72 -31.76 6.42
C SER A 288 -8.52 -31.38 5.54
N TYR A 289 -8.61 -31.59 4.23
CA TYR A 289 -7.62 -31.12 3.27
C TYR A 289 -8.17 -29.95 2.46
N ILE A 290 -7.45 -28.83 2.44
CA ILE A 290 -7.63 -27.77 1.44
C ILE A 290 -6.57 -27.99 0.37
N LEU A 291 -7.01 -28.36 -0.84
CA LEU A 291 -6.12 -28.63 -1.97
C LEU A 291 -5.80 -27.33 -2.73
N PRO A 292 -4.62 -27.24 -3.39
CA PRO A 292 -4.25 -26.02 -4.12
C PRO A 292 -5.20 -25.71 -5.27
N SER A 293 -5.86 -26.72 -5.84
CA SER A 293 -6.90 -26.58 -6.88
C SER A 293 -8.19 -25.86 -6.43
N VAL A 294 -8.34 -25.60 -5.13
CA VAL A 294 -9.41 -24.75 -4.54
C VAL A 294 -9.01 -23.26 -4.58
N LEU A 295 -7.72 -22.96 -4.44
CA LEU A 295 -7.14 -21.61 -4.34
C LEU A 295 -6.92 -20.99 -5.74
N ARG A 296 -7.97 -20.97 -6.58
CA ARG A 296 -7.87 -20.60 -8.00
C ARG A 296 -7.80 -19.10 -8.28
N LYS A 297 -8.23 -18.28 -7.32
CA LYS A 297 -8.20 -16.82 -7.37
C LYS A 297 -7.37 -16.32 -6.18
N SER A 298 -7.04 -15.03 -6.20
CA SER A 298 -6.46 -14.37 -5.03
C SER A 298 -7.35 -14.42 -3.79
N GLU A 299 -8.67 -14.50 -3.92
CA GLU A 299 -9.60 -14.58 -2.78
C GLU A 299 -10.81 -15.45 -3.10
N GLY A 300 -11.43 -16.00 -2.06
CA GLY A 300 -12.67 -16.77 -2.16
C GLY A 300 -12.89 -17.69 -0.95
N GLN A 301 -13.95 -18.50 -1.02
CA GLN A 301 -14.35 -19.42 0.03
C GLN A 301 -14.06 -20.87 -0.34
N ALA A 302 -13.53 -21.64 0.62
CA ALA A 302 -13.36 -23.08 0.57
C ALA A 302 -14.31 -23.75 1.58
N ILE A 303 -15.11 -24.71 1.12
CA ILE A 303 -15.98 -25.53 1.99
C ILE A 303 -15.50 -26.98 1.90
N VAL A 304 -14.98 -27.52 2.99
CA VAL A 304 -14.35 -28.85 3.05
C VAL A 304 -14.99 -29.76 4.09
N PRO A 305 -15.10 -31.08 3.84
CA PRO A 305 -15.65 -32.02 4.82
C PRO A 305 -14.64 -32.28 5.95
N VAL A 306 -15.13 -32.34 7.19
CA VAL A 306 -14.36 -32.82 8.34
C VAL A 306 -14.47 -34.33 8.40
N THR A 307 -13.35 -35.02 8.19
CA THR A 307 -13.27 -36.48 8.09
C THR A 307 -12.65 -37.03 9.37
N SER A 308 -13.36 -37.93 10.05
CA SER A 308 -12.82 -38.58 11.26
C SER A 308 -11.66 -39.52 10.94
N THR A 309 -10.87 -39.86 11.97
CA THR A 309 -9.78 -40.86 11.92
C THR A 309 -10.20 -42.24 11.37
N ASN A 310 -11.50 -42.55 11.37
CA ASN A 310 -12.06 -43.78 10.74
C ASN A 310 -12.63 -43.51 9.33
N HIS A 311 -12.11 -42.50 8.61
CA HIS A 311 -12.50 -42.08 7.25
C HIS A 311 -14.00 -41.83 7.02
N ARG A 312 -14.74 -41.43 8.07
CA ARG A 312 -16.17 -41.04 7.96
C ARG A 312 -16.34 -39.54 8.11
N PRO A 313 -17.19 -38.87 7.30
CA PRO A 313 -17.50 -37.47 7.51
C PRO A 313 -18.22 -37.29 8.87
N ILE A 314 -17.81 -36.25 9.60
CA ILE A 314 -18.35 -35.88 10.92
C ILE A 314 -18.82 -34.43 10.99
N GLY A 315 -18.57 -33.65 9.94
CA GLY A 315 -18.92 -32.24 9.87
C GLY A 315 -18.38 -31.57 8.61
N GLN A 316 -18.37 -30.25 8.63
CA GLN A 316 -17.96 -29.35 7.58
C GLN A 316 -17.17 -28.17 8.16
N LEU A 317 -16.13 -27.74 7.45
CA LEU A 317 -15.38 -26.51 7.73
C LEU A 317 -15.53 -25.56 6.53
N THR A 318 -15.96 -24.33 6.80
CA THR A 318 -15.97 -23.22 5.84
C THR A 318 -14.79 -22.29 6.15
N VAL A 319 -13.98 -21.97 5.14
CA VAL A 319 -12.77 -21.14 5.28
C VAL A 319 -12.78 -20.09 4.19
N GLU A 320 -12.72 -18.82 4.56
CA GLU A 320 -12.41 -17.75 3.61
C GLU A 320 -10.89 -17.71 3.42
N TYR A 321 -10.40 -17.60 2.19
CA TYR A 321 -8.98 -17.56 1.88
C TYR A 321 -8.56 -16.26 1.20
N LEU A 322 -7.27 -15.97 1.32
CA LEU A 322 -6.55 -14.93 0.57
C LEU A 322 -5.19 -15.51 0.15
N VAL A 323 -4.79 -15.29 -1.10
CA VAL A 323 -3.51 -15.67 -1.68
C VAL A 323 -2.82 -14.39 -2.15
N VAL A 324 -1.61 -14.14 -1.66
CA VAL A 324 -0.84 -12.93 -1.94
C VAL A 324 0.53 -13.32 -2.47
N GLN A 325 0.85 -12.84 -3.66
CA GLN A 325 2.13 -13.05 -4.35
C GLN A 325 2.94 -11.74 -4.34
N PRO A 326 4.27 -11.78 -4.50
CA PRO A 326 5.07 -10.57 -4.74
C PRO A 326 4.59 -9.86 -6.02
N ILE A 327 4.98 -8.59 -6.19
CA ILE A 327 4.66 -7.84 -7.41
C ILE A 327 5.43 -8.44 -8.59
N GLU A 328 4.72 -8.91 -9.61
CA GLU A 328 5.32 -9.58 -10.76
C GLU A 328 6.32 -8.66 -11.49
N ASN A 329 7.55 -9.13 -11.76
CA ASN A 329 8.60 -8.37 -12.45
C ASN A 329 8.95 -7.02 -11.79
N PHE A 330 8.72 -6.86 -10.48
CA PHE A 330 9.12 -5.68 -9.71
C PHE A 330 9.80 -6.11 -8.41
N SER A 331 10.85 -5.41 -8.01
CA SER A 331 11.56 -5.69 -6.76
C SER A 331 11.71 -4.40 -5.96
N CYS A 332 11.27 -4.42 -4.70
CA CYS A 332 11.35 -3.24 -3.84
C CYS A 332 12.78 -3.04 -3.32
N SER A 333 13.28 -1.81 -3.43
CA SER A 333 14.55 -1.37 -2.84
C SER A 333 14.44 -1.25 -1.31
N MET A 334 15.55 -1.50 -0.60
CA MET A 334 15.67 -1.28 0.86
C MET A 334 16.23 0.11 1.22
N GLU A 335 16.44 0.99 0.24
CA GLU A 335 17.03 2.32 0.41
C GLU A 335 16.17 3.26 1.28
N GLU A 336 14.97 3.60 0.81
CA GLU A 336 14.02 4.50 1.45
C GLU A 336 12.75 3.77 1.91
N THR A 337 12.18 4.20 3.04
CA THR A 337 10.81 3.84 3.40
C THR A 337 10.07 4.96 4.15
N PHE A 338 8.77 5.00 3.90
CA PHE A 338 7.78 5.84 4.56
C PHE A 338 6.67 5.00 5.24
N SER A 339 6.76 3.66 5.24
CA SER A 339 5.67 2.72 5.66
C SER A 339 5.11 2.97 7.06
N ARG A 340 5.95 3.48 7.97
CA ARG A 340 5.57 3.91 9.33
C ARG A 340 5.89 5.38 9.61
N MET A 341 6.27 6.16 8.59
CA MET A 341 6.64 7.56 8.79
C MET A 341 5.40 8.41 9.07
N TRP A 342 5.27 8.83 10.32
CA TRP A 342 4.38 9.92 10.71
C TRP A 342 5.11 10.85 11.68
N LYS A 343 5.24 12.13 11.34
CA LYS A 343 5.93 13.08 12.23
C LYS A 343 4.98 13.52 13.36
N PRO A 344 5.47 13.75 14.59
CA PRO A 344 4.65 14.31 15.67
C PRO A 344 4.02 15.68 15.34
N SER A 345 4.60 16.44 14.40
CA SER A 345 4.07 17.70 13.88
C SER A 345 2.88 17.55 12.93
N TRP A 346 2.64 16.35 12.37
CA TRP A 346 1.56 16.09 11.41
C TRP A 346 0.27 15.77 12.16
N GLN A 347 -0.36 16.81 12.70
CA GLN A 347 -1.59 16.72 13.49
C GLN A 347 -2.70 17.55 12.85
N GLY A 348 -3.91 17.00 12.80
CA GLY A 348 -5.06 17.70 12.20
C GLY A 348 -4.83 18.15 10.76
N LEU A 349 -4.20 17.33 9.92
CA LEU A 349 -3.96 17.64 8.51
C LEU A 349 -5.28 17.87 7.76
N ASP A 350 -5.30 18.86 6.88
CA ASP A 350 -6.46 19.15 6.04
C ASP A 350 -6.39 18.32 4.75
N VAL A 351 -7.31 17.36 4.58
CA VAL A 351 -7.33 16.42 3.46
C VAL A 351 -8.51 16.72 2.53
N GLY A 352 -8.22 17.12 1.29
CA GLY A 352 -9.25 17.42 0.29
C GLY A 352 -9.87 16.14 -0.30
N HIS A 353 -11.12 15.85 0.05
CA HIS A 353 -11.88 14.70 -0.47
C HIS A 353 -12.07 14.81 -1.99
N ARG A 354 -11.62 13.83 -2.78
CA ARG A 354 -11.65 13.85 -4.26
C ARG A 354 -11.12 15.15 -4.88
N GLY A 355 -10.19 15.81 -4.18
CA GLY A 355 -9.80 17.21 -4.36
C GLY A 355 -10.69 18.21 -3.59
N LEU A 356 -11.53 18.99 -4.29
CA LEU A 356 -12.44 19.99 -3.70
C LEU A 356 -13.77 19.40 -3.21
N GLY A 357 -13.99 18.09 -3.33
CA GLY A 357 -15.17 17.40 -2.80
C GLY A 357 -16.19 16.95 -3.83
N THR A 358 -17.24 16.34 -3.27
CA THR A 358 -18.33 15.66 -3.99
C THR A 358 -19.03 16.59 -4.99
N SER A 359 -19.20 16.12 -6.22
CA SER A 359 -19.89 16.81 -7.33
C SER A 359 -21.42 16.76 -7.20
N PHE A 360 -21.95 15.71 -6.57
CA PHE A 360 -23.39 15.42 -6.56
C PHE A 360 -23.93 14.96 -5.19
N LYS A 361 -24.71 15.85 -4.58
CA LYS A 361 -25.52 15.65 -3.36
C LYS A 361 -26.97 16.04 -3.66
N LEU A 362 -27.90 15.66 -2.78
CA LEU A 362 -29.33 16.02 -2.91
C LEU A 362 -29.53 17.53 -2.96
N GLU A 363 -28.75 18.27 -2.17
CA GLU A 363 -28.70 19.73 -2.20
C GLU A 363 -27.48 20.20 -3.02
N VAL A 364 -27.74 20.85 -4.17
CA VAL A 364 -26.70 21.33 -5.10
C VAL A 364 -25.74 22.33 -4.44
N GLN A 365 -26.22 23.06 -3.43
CA GLN A 365 -25.43 23.99 -2.63
C GLN A 365 -24.33 23.28 -1.80
N LEU A 366 -24.49 21.99 -1.50
CA LEU A 366 -23.50 21.19 -0.77
C LEU A 366 -22.40 20.65 -1.70
N CYS A 367 -22.63 20.54 -3.01
CA CYS A 367 -21.63 20.07 -3.98
C CYS A 367 -20.46 21.04 -4.17
N SER A 368 -19.28 20.51 -4.48
CA SER A 368 -18.11 21.23 -5.00
C SER A 368 -18.45 22.00 -6.29
N ASP A 369 -17.70 23.07 -6.56
CA ASP A 369 -17.85 23.90 -7.76
C ASP A 369 -16.89 23.46 -8.90
N ILE A 370 -16.01 22.49 -8.63
CA ILE A 370 -15.20 21.76 -9.63
C ILE A 370 -15.52 20.26 -9.51
N ARG A 371 -15.62 19.55 -10.64
CA ARG A 371 -15.93 18.11 -10.69
C ARG A 371 -14.88 17.30 -9.93
N GLU A 372 -15.32 16.43 -9.04
CA GLU A 372 -14.52 15.53 -8.21
C GLU A 372 -13.59 14.63 -9.05
N ASN A 373 -12.48 14.16 -8.45
CA ASN A 373 -11.56 13.20 -9.08
C ASN A 373 -10.97 13.68 -10.44
N THR A 374 -10.94 15.00 -10.67
CA THR A 374 -10.29 15.66 -11.82
C THR A 374 -8.98 16.33 -11.41
N ILE A 375 -8.06 16.51 -12.36
CA ILE A 375 -6.77 17.20 -12.13
C ILE A 375 -7.01 18.63 -11.62
N ALA A 376 -8.03 19.33 -12.16
CA ALA A 376 -8.43 20.66 -11.71
C ALA A 376 -8.89 20.67 -10.25
N SER A 377 -9.69 19.68 -9.83
CA SER A 377 -10.12 19.53 -8.43
C SER A 377 -8.93 19.34 -7.48
N LEU A 378 -7.99 18.46 -7.84
CA LEU A 378 -6.80 18.16 -7.05
C LEU A 378 -5.85 19.37 -6.96
N LYS A 379 -5.54 20.02 -8.08
CA LYS A 379 -4.72 21.25 -8.12
C LYS A 379 -5.36 22.38 -7.31
N THR A 380 -6.68 22.55 -7.40
CA THR A 380 -7.38 23.63 -6.69
C THR A 380 -7.44 23.37 -5.19
N ALA A 381 -7.61 22.13 -4.74
CA ALA A 381 -7.49 21.78 -3.31
C ALA A 381 -6.08 22.06 -2.77
N ALA A 382 -5.03 21.70 -3.51
CA ALA A 382 -3.64 22.01 -3.14
C ALA A 382 -3.39 23.53 -3.04
N LEU A 383 -3.89 24.31 -4.00
CA LEU A 383 -3.83 25.79 -3.99
C LEU A 383 -4.56 26.43 -2.79
N HIS A 384 -5.55 25.73 -2.20
CA HIS A 384 -6.27 26.17 -1.01
C HIS A 384 -5.72 25.53 0.29
N GLY A 385 -4.48 25.03 0.25
CA GLY A 385 -3.73 24.61 1.43
C GLY A 385 -4.04 23.18 1.91
N ALA A 386 -4.57 22.31 1.05
CA ALA A 386 -4.61 20.87 1.35
C ALA A 386 -3.20 20.34 1.66
N ASP A 387 -3.04 19.59 2.74
CA ASP A 387 -1.81 18.84 3.02
C ASP A 387 -1.78 17.58 2.17
N LEU A 388 -2.91 16.88 2.12
CA LEU A 388 -3.16 15.72 1.28
C LEU A 388 -4.38 15.99 0.39
N VAL A 389 -4.36 15.49 -0.83
CA VAL A 389 -5.58 15.30 -1.63
C VAL A 389 -5.91 13.82 -1.68
N GLU A 390 -7.16 13.50 -1.36
CA GLU A 390 -7.71 12.17 -1.46
C GLU A 390 -8.36 12.00 -2.85
N PHE A 391 -8.30 10.79 -3.41
CA PHE A 391 -9.05 10.41 -4.61
C PHE A 391 -9.17 8.88 -4.78
N ASP A 392 -10.25 8.50 -5.46
CA ASP A 392 -10.60 7.11 -5.80
C ASP A 392 -9.88 6.62 -7.06
N VAL A 393 -9.35 5.40 -7.06
CA VAL A 393 -8.75 4.76 -8.24
C VAL A 393 -9.32 3.36 -8.48
N GLN A 394 -9.68 3.07 -9.74
CA GLN A 394 -10.07 1.74 -10.21
C GLN A 394 -9.50 1.43 -11.60
N LEU A 395 -9.50 0.15 -12.04
CA LEU A 395 -9.06 -0.21 -13.40
C LEU A 395 -10.19 -0.11 -14.42
N SER A 396 -9.86 0.42 -15.60
CA SER A 396 -10.61 0.24 -16.84
C SER A 396 -10.48 -1.19 -17.39
N LYS A 397 -11.26 -1.52 -18.42
CA LYS A 397 -11.24 -2.83 -19.11
C LYS A 397 -9.89 -3.18 -19.74
N ASP A 398 -9.19 -2.19 -20.26
CA ASP A 398 -7.83 -2.27 -20.79
C ASP A 398 -6.74 -2.11 -19.71
N LEU A 399 -7.12 -2.31 -18.44
CA LEU A 399 -6.24 -2.38 -17.28
C LEU A 399 -5.47 -1.09 -16.96
N VAL A 400 -6.06 0.08 -17.27
CA VAL A 400 -5.48 1.38 -16.92
C VAL A 400 -6.07 1.89 -15.60
N PRO A 401 -5.23 2.28 -14.61
CA PRO A 401 -5.68 3.00 -13.42
C PRO A 401 -6.30 4.36 -13.77
N VAL A 402 -7.59 4.53 -13.50
CA VAL A 402 -8.36 5.75 -13.71
C VAL A 402 -8.94 6.28 -12.39
N LEU A 403 -8.96 7.61 -12.25
CA LEU A 403 -9.61 8.24 -11.10
C LEU A 403 -11.13 8.35 -11.31
N TYR A 404 -11.91 7.65 -10.50
CA TYR A 404 -13.38 7.72 -10.46
C TYR A 404 -13.94 6.97 -9.25
N HIS A 405 -14.97 7.53 -8.60
CA HIS A 405 -15.53 6.98 -7.35
C HIS A 405 -16.48 5.79 -7.54
N ASP A 406 -17.54 5.96 -8.34
CA ASP A 406 -18.61 4.97 -8.43
C ASP A 406 -18.14 3.74 -9.23
N PHE A 407 -18.64 2.54 -8.91
CA PHE A 407 -18.35 1.34 -9.71
C PHE A 407 -18.97 1.35 -11.12
N HIS A 408 -19.94 2.24 -11.35
CA HIS A 408 -20.76 2.32 -12.56
C HIS A 408 -20.84 3.75 -13.10
N VAL A 409 -20.90 3.88 -14.42
CA VAL A 409 -21.26 5.12 -15.13
C VAL A 409 -22.68 5.00 -15.71
N CYS A 410 -23.39 6.12 -15.84
CA CYS A 410 -24.73 6.16 -16.44
C CYS A 410 -24.68 6.78 -17.85
N ILE A 411 -25.18 6.04 -18.84
CA ILE A 411 -25.33 6.50 -20.22
C ILE A 411 -26.83 6.65 -20.50
N ALA A 412 -27.31 7.86 -20.81
CA ALA A 412 -28.69 8.08 -21.22
C ALA A 412 -28.82 7.91 -22.74
N MET A 413 -29.64 6.94 -23.15
CA MET A 413 -29.76 6.55 -24.56
C MET A 413 -30.51 7.57 -25.43
N LYS A 414 -31.15 8.58 -24.82
CA LYS A 414 -31.95 9.62 -25.51
C LYS A 414 -31.73 10.99 -24.88
N ARG A 415 -31.96 12.07 -25.62
CA ARG A 415 -32.07 13.45 -25.05
C ARG A 415 -33.55 13.81 -24.82
N LYS A 416 -34.11 13.41 -23.68
CA LYS A 416 -35.40 13.90 -23.18
C LYS A 416 -35.17 14.87 -22.02
N GLN A 417 -36.04 15.89 -21.88
CA GLN A 417 -36.01 16.81 -20.74
C GLN A 417 -36.33 16.11 -19.40
N ASN A 418 -37.10 15.02 -19.44
CA ASN A 418 -37.32 14.10 -18.32
C ASN A 418 -36.85 12.71 -18.76
N LEU A 419 -35.74 12.24 -18.20
CA LEU A 419 -35.22 10.89 -18.42
C LEU A 419 -35.74 9.95 -17.35
N ASP A 420 -36.50 8.93 -17.75
CA ASP A 420 -36.87 7.84 -16.84
C ASP A 420 -35.63 6.97 -16.52
N ILE A 421 -35.70 6.15 -15.47
CA ILE A 421 -34.67 5.16 -15.13
C ILE A 421 -34.48 4.19 -16.31
N ASN A 422 -35.56 3.85 -17.01
CA ASN A 422 -35.55 2.97 -18.19
C ASN A 422 -34.86 3.57 -19.43
N ASP A 423 -34.65 4.90 -19.49
CA ASP A 423 -33.90 5.56 -20.58
C ASP A 423 -32.37 5.58 -20.32
N LYS A 424 -31.88 4.94 -19.23
CA LYS A 424 -30.50 5.00 -18.75
C LYS A 424 -29.87 3.61 -18.62
N LEU A 425 -28.72 3.41 -19.25
CA LEU A 425 -27.88 2.22 -19.10
C LEU A 425 -26.79 2.46 -18.04
N GLN A 426 -26.75 1.62 -17.01
CA GLN A 426 -25.62 1.56 -16.08
C GLN A 426 -24.57 0.59 -16.64
N LEU A 427 -23.34 1.07 -16.82
CA LEU A 427 -22.21 0.24 -17.24
C LEU A 427 -21.11 0.25 -16.16
N PRO A 428 -20.58 -0.90 -15.74
CA PRO A 428 -19.41 -0.95 -14.87
C PRO A 428 -18.18 -0.29 -15.53
N VAL A 429 -17.40 0.48 -14.77
CA VAL A 429 -16.17 1.15 -15.27
C VAL A 429 -15.17 0.14 -15.84
N LYS A 430 -15.02 -1.00 -15.15
CA LYS A 430 -14.23 -2.18 -15.56
C LYS A 430 -14.61 -2.81 -16.91
N GLU A 431 -15.74 -2.44 -17.52
CA GLU A 431 -16.22 -2.96 -18.81
C GLU A 431 -15.99 -1.98 -19.98
N LEU A 432 -15.43 -0.80 -19.68
CA LEU A 432 -15.09 0.24 -20.64
C LEU A 432 -13.57 0.44 -20.67
N THR A 433 -12.98 0.60 -21.87
CA THR A 433 -11.56 0.96 -22.01
C THR A 433 -11.31 2.40 -21.56
N LEU A 434 -10.05 2.78 -21.32
CA LEU A 434 -9.69 4.17 -21.06
C LEU A 434 -10.21 5.09 -22.16
N GLU A 435 -9.99 4.70 -23.42
CA GLU A 435 -10.49 5.45 -24.58
C GLU A 435 -12.01 5.58 -24.55
N GLN A 436 -12.75 4.50 -24.25
CA GLN A 436 -14.21 4.57 -24.14
C GLN A 436 -14.65 5.51 -23.01
N LEU A 437 -14.12 5.35 -21.79
CA LEU A 437 -14.36 6.23 -20.64
C LEU A 437 -14.05 7.70 -20.98
N GLN A 438 -13.01 7.95 -21.77
CA GLN A 438 -12.64 9.28 -22.21
C GLN A 438 -13.41 9.77 -23.46
N LEU A 439 -14.05 8.90 -24.25
CA LEU A 439 -14.96 9.29 -25.32
C LEU A 439 -16.38 9.56 -24.82
N LEU A 440 -16.76 9.01 -23.66
CA LEU A 440 -17.98 9.39 -22.92
C LEU A 440 -18.04 10.90 -22.62
N LYS A 441 -16.92 11.63 -22.68
CA LYS A 441 -16.83 13.10 -22.62
C LYS A 441 -17.59 13.82 -23.75
N ALA A 442 -17.58 13.28 -24.97
CA ALA A 442 -17.86 14.07 -26.17
C ALA A 442 -19.33 14.48 -26.39
N ILE A 443 -20.27 13.83 -25.69
CA ILE A 443 -21.72 13.92 -25.96
C ILE A 443 -22.45 14.91 -25.03
N SER A 444 -21.74 15.51 -24.07
CA SER A 444 -22.16 16.73 -23.37
C SER A 444 -22.11 17.94 -24.34
N SER A 445 -20.94 18.20 -24.92
CA SER A 445 -20.61 19.52 -25.49
C SER A 445 -20.59 19.64 -27.02
N THR A 446 -20.49 18.55 -27.80
CA THR A 446 -20.32 18.66 -29.28
C THR A 446 -21.08 17.64 -30.12
N SER A 447 -21.88 18.12 -31.08
CA SER A 447 -22.62 17.30 -32.07
C SER A 447 -21.73 16.70 -33.18
N LYS A 448 -20.53 16.19 -32.86
CA LYS A 448 -19.60 15.58 -33.83
C LYS A 448 -18.78 14.44 -33.22
N ILE A 449 -19.27 13.21 -33.37
CA ILE A 449 -18.53 12.02 -33.84
C ILE A 449 -19.61 11.00 -34.25
N LEU A 450 -19.76 10.79 -35.56
CA LEU A 450 -20.73 9.89 -36.17
C LEU A 450 -19.97 8.92 -37.09
N HIS A 451 -18.97 8.21 -36.55
CA HIS A 451 -18.10 7.32 -37.34
C HIS A 451 -17.28 6.29 -36.53
N PHE A 452 -17.91 5.56 -35.59
CA PHE A 452 -17.26 4.42 -34.89
C PHE A 452 -18.11 3.15 -34.72
N CYS A 453 -19.29 3.10 -35.34
CA CYS A 453 -20.02 1.84 -35.54
C CYS A 453 -20.12 1.60 -37.05
N GLU A 454 -19.69 0.43 -37.53
CA GLU A 454 -19.90 -0.03 -38.92
C GLU A 454 -21.35 -0.50 -39.14
N TYR A 455 -22.30 0.34 -38.74
CA TYR A 455 -23.72 0.20 -39.02
C TYR A 455 -24.22 1.55 -39.50
N GLU A 456 -24.85 1.57 -40.69
CA GLU A 456 -25.57 2.74 -41.19
C GLU A 456 -26.81 2.97 -40.31
N ILE A 457 -26.62 3.73 -39.23
CA ILE A 457 -27.73 4.25 -38.43
C ILE A 457 -28.23 5.52 -39.12
N ASP A 458 -29.53 5.56 -39.39
CA ASP A 458 -30.17 6.63 -40.15
C ASP A 458 -29.99 7.99 -39.46
N SER A 459 -29.81 9.03 -40.28
CA SER A 459 -29.21 10.32 -39.92
C SER A 459 -30.12 11.27 -39.10
N SER A 460 -31.08 10.72 -38.34
CA SER A 460 -32.14 11.49 -37.68
C SER A 460 -32.41 11.17 -36.20
N GLU A 461 -31.74 10.19 -35.56
CA GLU A 461 -31.99 9.86 -34.15
C GLU A 461 -30.83 10.19 -33.18
N GLU A 462 -31.16 11.08 -32.23
CA GLU A 462 -30.77 11.11 -30.81
C GLU A 462 -29.29 10.89 -30.40
N SER A 463 -28.60 11.99 -30.07
CA SER A 463 -27.29 11.97 -29.41
C SER A 463 -27.36 11.46 -27.95
N CYS A 464 -26.66 10.36 -27.67
CA CYS A 464 -26.64 9.61 -26.40
C CYS A 464 -25.78 10.29 -25.31
N GLY A 465 -26.39 11.04 -24.39
CA GLY A 465 -25.66 11.82 -23.36
C GLY A 465 -25.20 10.97 -22.17
N VAL A 466 -23.97 11.17 -21.69
CA VAL A 466 -23.46 10.52 -20.47
C VAL A 466 -23.64 11.45 -19.29
N TYR A 467 -24.08 10.90 -18.16
CA TYR A 467 -24.38 11.65 -16.95
C TYR A 467 -23.86 10.87 -15.74
N HIS A 468 -23.34 11.55 -14.71
CA HIS A 468 -23.18 10.89 -13.40
C HIS A 468 -24.55 10.38 -12.90
N LEU A 469 -24.60 9.29 -12.13
CA LEU A 469 -25.87 8.68 -11.66
C LEU A 469 -26.86 9.72 -11.10
N LYS A 470 -26.35 10.63 -10.27
CA LYS A 470 -27.08 11.73 -9.63
C LYS A 470 -27.32 12.93 -10.56
N GLU A 471 -26.36 13.29 -11.41
CA GLU A 471 -26.51 14.33 -12.46
C GLU A 471 -27.69 14.03 -13.39
N SER A 472 -27.82 12.75 -13.78
CA SER A 472 -28.93 12.24 -14.59
C SER A 472 -30.30 12.36 -13.90
N THR A 473 -30.30 12.45 -12.57
CA THR A 473 -31.50 12.46 -11.71
C THR A 473 -31.88 13.90 -11.31
N THR A 474 -30.94 14.83 -11.31
CA THR A 474 -31.17 16.25 -10.98
C THR A 474 -31.33 17.15 -12.20
N GLY A 475 -30.81 16.77 -13.38
CA GLY A 475 -30.99 17.52 -14.64
C GLY A 475 -30.24 18.85 -14.72
N ILE A 476 -29.31 19.12 -13.79
CA ILE A 476 -28.57 20.39 -13.68
C ILE A 476 -27.14 20.16 -14.15
N SER A 477 -26.75 20.78 -15.28
CA SER A 477 -25.34 20.96 -15.63
C SER A 477 -24.76 22.06 -14.72
N LYS A 478 -23.84 21.68 -13.83
CA LYS A 478 -23.25 22.59 -12.82
C LYS A 478 -21.92 23.19 -13.27
N PHE A 479 -21.16 22.49 -14.11
CA PHE A 479 -19.75 22.81 -14.36
C PHE A 479 -19.57 23.62 -15.65
N ASN A 480 -19.16 24.87 -15.49
CA ASN A 480 -18.65 25.68 -16.60
C ASN A 480 -17.19 25.31 -16.88
N ASN A 481 -16.77 25.37 -18.15
CA ASN A 481 -15.44 24.99 -18.66
C ASN A 481 -15.15 23.47 -18.76
N GLU A 482 -16.14 22.66 -19.13
CA GLU A 482 -15.94 21.22 -19.43
C GLU A 482 -14.96 20.94 -20.59
N ASP A 483 -14.50 21.94 -21.35
CA ASP A 483 -13.58 21.76 -22.49
C ASP A 483 -12.09 21.71 -22.09
N HIS A 484 -11.71 22.13 -20.87
CA HIS A 484 -10.30 22.11 -20.43
C HIS A 484 -9.84 20.69 -20.04
N GLU A 485 -8.64 20.28 -20.47
CA GLU A 485 -8.06 18.94 -20.21
C GLU A 485 -8.06 18.57 -18.71
N ASP A 486 -7.66 19.51 -17.84
CA ASP A 486 -7.59 19.29 -16.40
C ASP A 486 -8.97 19.07 -15.73
N HIS A 487 -10.05 19.56 -16.35
CA HIS A 487 -11.43 19.41 -15.85
C HIS A 487 -12.10 18.10 -16.30
N GLN A 488 -11.41 17.30 -17.11
CA GLN A 488 -11.96 16.08 -17.67
C GLN A 488 -12.07 14.94 -16.63
N PRO A 489 -13.17 14.16 -16.63
CA PRO A 489 -13.26 12.95 -15.82
C PRO A 489 -12.34 11.84 -16.36
N PHE A 490 -12.11 10.84 -15.52
CA PHE A 490 -11.24 9.68 -15.79
C PHE A 490 -9.79 10.06 -16.18
N PRO A 491 -9.10 10.97 -15.46
CA PRO A 491 -7.67 11.12 -15.62
C PRO A 491 -6.97 9.84 -15.13
N THR A 492 -5.85 9.47 -15.75
CA THR A 492 -5.09 8.30 -15.31
C THR A 492 -4.31 8.60 -14.04
N LEU A 493 -4.11 7.59 -13.18
CA LEU A 493 -3.30 7.75 -11.96
C LEU A 493 -1.89 8.25 -12.28
N GLN A 494 -1.28 7.74 -13.35
CA GLN A 494 0.02 8.19 -13.83
C GLN A 494 0.03 9.70 -14.10
N LYS A 495 -0.91 10.20 -14.92
CA LYS A 495 -1.01 11.63 -15.26
C LYS A 495 -1.14 12.49 -14.00
N VAL A 496 -1.94 12.05 -13.02
CA VAL A 496 -2.16 12.76 -11.75
C VAL A 496 -0.87 12.84 -10.92
N LEU A 497 -0.11 11.73 -10.80
CA LEU A 497 1.20 11.70 -10.12
C LEU A 497 2.19 12.69 -10.74
N GLU A 498 2.18 12.81 -12.07
CA GLU A 498 3.09 13.63 -12.87
C GLU A 498 2.77 15.15 -12.90
N VAL A 499 1.48 15.55 -12.88
CA VAL A 499 1.09 16.97 -13.13
C VAL A 499 0.57 17.77 -11.94
N VAL A 500 0.31 17.14 -10.79
CA VAL A 500 -0.06 17.84 -9.54
C VAL A 500 1.22 18.19 -8.76
N ASP A 501 1.26 19.33 -8.06
CA ASP A 501 2.45 19.80 -7.32
C ASP A 501 3.06 18.68 -6.44
N PRO A 502 4.35 18.31 -6.59
CA PRO A 502 4.97 17.23 -5.80
C PRO A 502 4.93 17.42 -4.27
N HIS A 503 4.64 18.63 -3.78
CA HIS A 503 4.56 18.96 -2.35
C HIS A 503 3.14 18.91 -1.76
N VAL A 504 2.10 18.54 -2.52
CA VAL A 504 0.86 18.03 -1.92
C VAL A 504 0.95 16.51 -1.80
N GLY A 505 0.61 15.98 -0.63
CA GLY A 505 0.55 14.53 -0.43
C GLY A 505 -0.68 13.94 -1.11
N PHE A 506 -0.68 12.64 -1.38
CA PHE A 506 -1.85 11.92 -1.87
C PHE A 506 -2.36 10.91 -0.83
N ASN A 507 -3.68 10.81 -0.67
CA ASN A 507 -4.34 9.63 -0.11
C ASN A 507 -5.03 8.89 -1.26
N ILE A 508 -4.47 7.76 -1.69
CA ILE A 508 -4.96 7.00 -2.85
C ILE A 508 -5.93 5.93 -2.35
N GLU A 509 -7.24 6.15 -2.53
CA GLU A 509 -8.24 5.12 -2.25
C GLU A 509 -8.30 4.12 -3.40
N ILE A 510 -7.83 2.88 -3.18
CA ILE A 510 -8.00 1.79 -4.14
C ILE A 510 -9.42 1.24 -3.99
N LYS A 511 -10.26 1.38 -5.01
CA LYS A 511 -11.62 0.80 -5.00
C LYS A 511 -11.57 -0.69 -5.30
N TRP A 512 -12.19 -1.47 -4.42
CA TRP A 512 -12.50 -2.89 -4.63
C TRP A 512 -13.87 -3.17 -4.02
N THR A 513 -14.64 -4.07 -4.62
CA THR A 513 -15.96 -4.47 -4.13
C THR A 513 -15.85 -5.19 -2.80
N MET A 514 -16.91 -5.11 -1.98
CA MET A 514 -17.13 -6.01 -0.85
C MET A 514 -18.43 -6.82 -1.05
N GLN A 515 -18.53 -7.92 -0.31
CA GLN A 515 -19.81 -8.62 -0.09
C GLN A 515 -20.56 -7.95 1.07
N LEU A 516 -21.85 -7.72 0.90
CA LEU A 516 -22.76 -7.24 1.95
C LEU A 516 -23.20 -8.40 2.86
N GLN A 517 -23.66 -8.07 4.08
CA GLN A 517 -24.09 -9.04 5.09
C GLN A 517 -25.28 -9.91 4.64
N ASP A 518 -26.05 -9.48 3.65
CA ASP A 518 -27.15 -10.24 3.03
C ASP A 518 -26.68 -11.23 1.93
N GLY A 519 -25.38 -11.25 1.64
CA GLY A 519 -24.76 -12.12 0.63
C GLY A 519 -24.63 -11.49 -0.76
N SER A 520 -25.24 -10.33 -1.02
CA SER A 520 -25.07 -9.59 -2.28
C SER A 520 -23.70 -8.90 -2.37
N TYR A 521 -23.32 -8.41 -3.56
CA TYR A 521 -22.04 -7.73 -3.82
C TYR A 521 -22.29 -6.34 -4.38
N GLU A 522 -21.42 -5.37 -4.05
CA GLU A 522 -21.45 -4.03 -4.63
C GLU A 522 -21.17 -4.05 -6.14
N LEU A 523 -20.24 -4.90 -6.58
CA LEU A 523 -19.93 -5.17 -7.99
C LEU A 523 -19.23 -6.53 -8.15
N TYR A 524 -19.74 -7.44 -8.99
CA TYR A 524 -18.98 -8.64 -9.34
C TYR A 524 -17.75 -8.30 -10.19
N ASN A 525 -16.55 -8.48 -9.62
CA ASN A 525 -15.28 -8.14 -10.27
C ASN A 525 -14.73 -9.32 -11.09
N PRO A 526 -14.42 -9.16 -12.39
CA PRO A 526 -13.80 -10.19 -13.21
C PRO A 526 -12.28 -10.29 -13.02
N PHE A 527 -11.65 -9.24 -12.48
CA PHE A 527 -10.21 -9.19 -12.29
C PHE A 527 -9.76 -10.09 -11.12
N ASP A 528 -8.53 -10.58 -11.21
CA ASP A 528 -7.84 -11.18 -10.07
C ASP A 528 -7.14 -10.09 -9.22
N LEU A 529 -7.14 -10.26 -7.90
CA LEU A 529 -6.72 -9.20 -6.98
C LEU A 529 -5.20 -9.00 -6.93
N ASN A 530 -4.38 -10.03 -7.16
CA ASN A 530 -2.93 -9.87 -7.31
C ASN A 530 -2.62 -9.04 -8.56
N MET A 531 -3.21 -9.41 -9.71
CA MET A 531 -3.05 -8.64 -10.97
C MET A 531 -3.51 -7.19 -10.81
N TYR A 532 -4.68 -6.96 -10.19
CA TYR A 532 -5.25 -5.63 -10.00
C TYR A 532 -4.32 -4.72 -9.19
N LEU A 533 -3.83 -5.22 -8.04
CA LEU A 533 -2.95 -4.44 -7.17
C LEU A 533 -1.54 -4.27 -7.74
N ASP A 534 -1.00 -5.27 -8.46
CA ASP A 534 0.32 -5.14 -9.09
C ASP A 534 0.36 -3.97 -10.08
N ILE A 535 -0.70 -3.77 -10.86
CA ILE A 535 -0.80 -2.66 -11.81
C ILE A 535 -0.86 -1.32 -11.08
N MET A 536 -1.72 -1.20 -10.06
CA MET A 536 -1.84 0.01 -9.24
C MET A 536 -0.51 0.37 -8.56
N LEU A 537 0.12 -0.61 -7.91
CA LEU A 537 1.35 -0.41 -7.13
C LEU A 537 2.54 -0.09 -8.03
N LYS A 538 2.69 -0.74 -9.20
CA LYS A 538 3.74 -0.39 -10.19
C LYS A 538 3.65 1.07 -10.60
N VAL A 539 2.46 1.55 -11.00
CA VAL A 539 2.27 2.95 -11.41
C VAL A 539 2.66 3.93 -10.29
N VAL A 540 2.25 3.67 -9.04
CA VAL A 540 2.62 4.55 -7.91
C VAL A 540 4.11 4.46 -7.58
N LEU A 541 4.69 3.27 -7.49
CA LEU A 541 6.09 3.08 -7.13
C LEU A 541 7.05 3.66 -8.18
N GLN A 542 6.65 3.69 -9.45
CA GLN A 542 7.44 4.22 -10.56
C GLN A 542 7.26 5.75 -10.77
N HIS A 543 6.04 6.30 -10.64
CA HIS A 543 5.75 7.69 -11.01
C HIS A 543 5.61 8.67 -9.83
N ALA A 544 5.56 8.21 -8.57
CA ALA A 544 5.39 9.09 -7.41
C ALA A 544 6.65 9.89 -7.00
N GLY A 545 7.84 9.45 -7.40
CA GLY A 545 9.11 10.05 -6.94
C GLY A 545 9.24 10.06 -5.41
N HIS A 546 9.37 11.27 -4.84
CA HIS A 546 9.47 11.52 -3.39
C HIS A 546 8.18 12.06 -2.74
N ARG A 547 7.05 12.08 -3.49
CA ARG A 547 5.75 12.54 -2.98
C ARG A 547 5.35 11.76 -1.72
N LYS A 548 4.74 12.45 -0.74
CA LYS A 548 4.13 11.77 0.41
C LYS A 548 2.83 11.12 -0.03
N ILE A 549 2.76 9.79 0.08
CA ILE A 549 1.60 9.00 -0.34
C ILE A 549 1.16 8.13 0.82
N VAL A 550 -0.15 8.04 1.00
CA VAL A 550 -0.84 7.05 1.82
C VAL A 550 -1.76 6.26 0.90
N PHE A 551 -1.78 4.94 1.02
CA PHE A 551 -2.84 4.12 0.41
C PHE A 551 -4.00 3.94 1.38
N SER A 552 -5.23 3.93 0.88
CA SER A 552 -6.39 3.51 1.67
C SER A 552 -7.32 2.57 0.91
N CYS A 553 -8.01 1.68 1.63
CA CYS A 553 -9.10 0.87 1.06
C CYS A 553 -10.13 0.49 2.14
N PHE A 554 -11.40 0.30 1.75
CA PHE A 554 -12.43 -0.31 2.60
C PHE A 554 -12.30 -1.83 2.70
N HIS A 555 -11.64 -2.50 1.74
CA HIS A 555 -11.43 -3.94 1.75
C HIS A 555 -10.21 -4.31 2.63
N PRO A 556 -10.39 -5.07 3.74
CA PRO A 556 -9.30 -5.38 4.67
C PRO A 556 -8.17 -6.21 4.02
N ASP A 557 -8.54 -7.14 3.13
CA ASP A 557 -7.55 -7.96 2.42
C ASP A 557 -6.74 -7.14 1.42
N VAL A 558 -7.31 -6.09 0.80
CA VAL A 558 -6.56 -5.17 -0.05
C VAL A 558 -5.52 -4.40 0.76
N CYS A 559 -5.89 -3.91 1.95
CA CYS A 559 -4.95 -3.26 2.85
C CYS A 559 -3.78 -4.19 3.23
N THR A 560 -4.10 -5.46 3.48
CA THR A 560 -3.13 -6.52 3.80
C THR A 560 -2.22 -6.80 2.62
N MET A 561 -2.78 -6.96 1.41
CA MET A 561 -2.02 -7.20 0.18
C MET A 561 -1.10 -6.02 -0.17
N ILE A 562 -1.53 -4.77 -0.03
CA ILE A 562 -0.68 -3.59 -0.26
C ILE A 562 0.50 -3.58 0.72
N ARG A 563 0.27 -3.92 2.00
CA ARG A 563 1.37 -3.98 2.99
C ARG A 563 2.30 -5.18 2.79
N LEU A 564 1.80 -6.28 2.23
CA LEU A 564 2.63 -7.44 1.88
C LEU A 564 3.39 -7.23 0.56
N LYS A 565 2.84 -6.52 -0.42
CA LYS A 565 3.45 -6.37 -1.77
C LYS A 565 4.56 -5.31 -1.84
N GLN A 566 4.58 -4.33 -0.95
CA GLN A 566 5.58 -3.25 -0.99
C GLN A 566 6.01 -2.76 0.40
N ASN A 567 7.14 -2.05 0.45
CA ASN A 567 7.81 -1.62 1.68
C ASN A 567 7.99 -0.09 1.79
N LYS A 568 7.51 0.71 0.81
CA LYS A 568 7.80 2.14 0.69
C LYS A 568 6.72 3.03 1.30
N TYR A 569 5.44 2.76 1.04
CA TYR A 569 4.33 3.65 1.42
C TYR A 569 3.44 3.06 2.52
N PRO A 570 2.92 3.91 3.43
CA PRO A 570 1.97 3.51 4.46
C PRO A 570 0.60 3.16 3.88
N VAL A 571 -0.16 2.39 4.66
CA VAL A 571 -1.52 1.95 4.33
C VAL A 571 -2.45 2.30 5.50
N MET A 572 -3.65 2.77 5.19
CA MET A 572 -4.72 3.09 6.15
C MET A 572 -5.98 2.30 5.79
N PHE A 573 -6.64 1.70 6.78
CA PHE A 573 -7.88 0.94 6.55
C PHE A 573 -9.11 1.83 6.76
N LEU A 574 -9.96 1.97 5.73
CA LEU A 574 -11.25 2.66 5.88
C LEU A 574 -12.26 1.73 6.54
N THR A 575 -12.90 2.21 7.60
CA THR A 575 -13.98 1.49 8.29
C THR A 575 -15.25 2.35 8.32
N GLN A 576 -16.39 1.70 8.03
CA GLN A 576 -17.72 2.29 8.25
C GLN A 576 -18.05 2.42 9.75
N GLY A 577 -17.38 1.62 10.59
CA GLY A 577 -17.70 1.49 12.00
C GLY A 577 -19.13 1.03 12.23
N VAL A 578 -19.70 1.43 13.37
CA VAL A 578 -21.12 1.20 13.65
C VAL A 578 -21.94 2.34 13.02
N THR A 579 -22.80 2.05 12.06
CA THR A 579 -23.66 3.06 11.43
C THR A 579 -24.98 2.45 10.94
N LYS A 580 -25.96 3.33 10.69
CA LYS A 580 -27.22 3.02 10.01
C LYS A 580 -27.30 3.64 8.62
N LYS A 581 -26.30 4.42 8.19
CA LYS A 581 -26.26 5.09 6.87
C LYS A 581 -25.93 4.11 5.74
N TYR A 582 -25.17 3.05 6.03
CA TYR A 582 -24.66 2.07 5.06
C TYR A 582 -25.07 0.65 5.46
N ALA A 583 -25.18 -0.24 4.48
CA ALA A 583 -25.40 -1.67 4.73
C ALA A 583 -24.08 -2.31 5.23
N PRO A 584 -24.11 -3.14 6.29
CA PRO A 584 -22.92 -3.79 6.81
C PRO A 584 -22.35 -4.79 5.78
N TYR A 585 -21.03 -4.89 5.74
CA TYR A 585 -20.33 -5.91 4.95
C TYR A 585 -20.36 -7.28 5.63
N HIS A 586 -20.17 -8.35 4.87
CA HIS A 586 -20.02 -9.71 5.40
C HIS A 586 -18.78 -9.86 6.30
N ASP A 587 -17.71 -9.11 6.02
CA ASP A 587 -16.44 -9.19 6.73
C ASP A 587 -16.48 -8.42 8.08
N PRO A 588 -16.35 -9.13 9.23
CA PRO A 588 -16.40 -8.50 10.55
C PRO A 588 -15.34 -7.43 10.80
N ARG A 589 -14.22 -7.44 10.05
CA ARG A 589 -13.14 -6.45 10.21
C ARG A 589 -13.61 -5.01 9.97
N THR A 590 -14.71 -4.83 9.25
CA THR A 590 -15.28 -3.52 8.92
C THR A 590 -16.27 -2.98 9.96
N HIS A 591 -16.80 -3.83 10.86
CA HIS A 591 -18.02 -3.55 11.65
C HIS A 591 -17.85 -2.55 12.81
N SER A 592 -16.63 -2.29 13.29
CA SER A 592 -16.40 -1.42 14.45
C SER A 592 -14.96 -0.90 14.50
N ILE A 593 -14.75 0.25 15.17
CA ILE A 593 -13.41 0.82 15.37
C ILE A 593 -12.49 -0.13 16.16
N PRO A 594 -12.90 -0.80 17.25
CA PRO A 594 -12.05 -1.78 17.94
C PRO A 594 -11.56 -2.92 17.02
N MET A 595 -12.43 -3.46 16.17
CA MET A 595 -12.04 -4.50 15.22
C MET A 595 -11.10 -3.95 14.13
N ALA A 596 -11.33 -2.72 13.65
CA ALA A 596 -10.44 -2.02 12.73
C ALA A 596 -9.03 -1.80 13.35
N VAL A 597 -8.95 -1.49 14.65
CA VAL A 597 -7.69 -1.41 15.41
C VAL A 597 -7.01 -2.77 15.47
N HIS A 598 -7.73 -3.86 15.77
CA HIS A 598 -7.17 -5.21 15.77
C HIS A 598 -6.60 -5.61 14.41
N HIS A 599 -7.36 -5.38 13.34
CA HIS A 599 -6.91 -5.61 11.97
C HIS A 599 -5.68 -4.77 11.62
N ALA A 600 -5.66 -3.48 11.97
CA ALA A 600 -4.55 -2.58 11.63
C ALA A 600 -3.22 -3.04 12.25
N HIS A 601 -3.26 -3.54 13.48
CA HIS A 601 -2.09 -4.17 14.12
C HIS A 601 -1.70 -5.49 13.48
N ASN A 602 -2.67 -6.36 13.18
CA ASN A 602 -2.41 -7.67 12.59
C ASN A 602 -1.75 -7.56 11.21
N ALA A 603 -2.35 -6.78 10.31
CA ALA A 603 -1.86 -6.51 8.96
C ALA A 603 -0.62 -5.61 8.94
N CYS A 604 -0.17 -5.11 10.10
CA CYS A 604 0.99 -4.23 10.24
C CYS A 604 0.91 -2.93 9.40
N ILE A 605 -0.29 -2.37 9.25
CA ILE A 605 -0.57 -1.10 8.54
C ILE A 605 -0.48 0.13 9.48
N LEU A 606 -0.43 1.35 8.91
CA LEU A 606 -0.15 2.59 9.65
C LEU A 606 -1.30 2.98 10.59
N GLY A 607 -2.54 2.79 10.17
CA GLY A 607 -3.70 3.30 10.90
C GLY A 607 -5.04 3.08 10.22
N ILE A 608 -6.03 3.87 10.62
CA ILE A 608 -7.44 3.71 10.23
C ILE A 608 -8.10 5.05 9.83
N ASN A 609 -9.03 5.00 8.88
CA ASN A 609 -9.88 6.11 8.48
C ASN A 609 -11.31 5.80 8.95
N VAL A 610 -11.75 6.46 10.03
CA VAL A 610 -13.02 6.17 10.70
C VAL A 610 -14.16 7.06 10.21
N HIS A 611 -15.38 6.53 10.15
CA HIS A 611 -16.55 7.33 9.80
C HIS A 611 -16.91 8.30 10.94
N THR A 612 -17.06 9.58 10.61
CA THR A 612 -17.19 10.68 11.59
C THR A 612 -18.43 10.57 12.47
N GLU A 613 -19.53 10.01 11.97
CA GLU A 613 -20.74 9.76 12.78
C GLU A 613 -20.45 8.88 14.01
N ASP A 614 -19.58 7.87 13.87
CA ASP A 614 -19.24 6.95 14.96
C ASP A 614 -18.40 7.68 16.03
N VAL A 615 -17.43 8.49 15.58
CA VAL A 615 -16.59 9.34 16.44
C VAL A 615 -17.40 10.40 17.19
N LEU A 616 -18.35 11.06 16.53
CA LEU A 616 -19.20 12.08 17.17
C LEU A 616 -20.19 11.46 18.16
N ARG A 617 -20.59 10.20 17.94
CA ARG A 617 -21.45 9.44 18.87
C ARG A 617 -20.67 8.93 20.07
N ASP A 618 -19.43 8.49 19.89
CA ASP A 618 -18.53 8.08 20.97
C ASP A 618 -17.06 8.42 20.67
N SER A 619 -16.64 9.59 21.14
CA SER A 619 -15.25 10.07 21.01
C SER A 619 -14.22 9.23 21.76
N THR A 620 -14.61 8.32 22.67
CA THR A 620 -13.65 7.45 23.37
C THR A 620 -13.01 6.42 22.42
N GLN A 621 -13.68 6.08 21.31
CA GLN A 621 -13.14 5.21 20.27
C GLN A 621 -11.93 5.82 19.54
N VAL A 622 -11.85 7.16 19.46
CA VAL A 622 -10.64 7.85 18.95
C VAL A 622 -9.47 7.60 19.90
N LYS A 623 -9.70 7.76 21.21
CA LYS A 623 -8.68 7.51 22.23
C LYS A 623 -8.19 6.06 22.21
N LEU A 624 -9.07 5.08 22.02
CA LEU A 624 -8.69 3.67 21.84
C LEU A 624 -7.67 3.47 20.71
N ALA A 625 -7.90 4.10 19.55
CA ALA A 625 -7.01 3.97 18.39
C ALA A 625 -5.68 4.74 18.59
N LEU A 626 -5.74 5.93 19.20
CA LEU A 626 -4.55 6.73 19.52
C LEU A 626 -3.66 6.08 20.60
N ASP A 627 -4.26 5.59 21.69
CA ASP A 627 -3.55 4.85 22.77
C ASP A 627 -2.95 3.54 22.24
N SER A 628 -3.53 2.97 21.18
CA SER A 628 -2.98 1.82 20.45
C SER A 628 -1.80 2.17 19.53
N GLY A 629 -1.44 3.45 19.39
CA GLY A 629 -0.33 3.91 18.57
C GLY A 629 -0.62 3.94 17.07
N LEU A 630 -1.89 4.03 16.67
CA LEU A 630 -2.30 4.13 15.27
C LEU A 630 -2.49 5.59 14.83
N ILE A 631 -2.23 5.85 13.56
CA ILE A 631 -2.68 7.09 12.91
C ILE A 631 -4.20 6.98 12.66
N VAL A 632 -4.90 8.09 12.85
CA VAL A 632 -6.37 8.13 12.78
C VAL A 632 -6.78 9.30 11.90
N PHE A 633 -7.39 9.02 10.76
CA PHE A 633 -8.12 10.01 9.98
C PHE A 633 -9.63 9.81 10.18
N CYS A 634 -10.44 10.81 9.82
CA CYS A 634 -11.88 10.61 9.65
C CYS A 634 -12.41 11.10 8.32
N TRP A 635 -13.54 10.53 7.91
CA TRP A 635 -14.28 10.85 6.69
C TRP A 635 -15.79 10.90 6.96
N GLY A 636 -16.56 11.50 6.05
CA GLY A 636 -18.02 11.56 6.12
C GLY A 636 -18.58 12.99 6.02
N ASP A 637 -19.87 13.09 5.71
CA ASP A 637 -20.53 14.39 5.43
C ASP A 637 -20.46 15.38 6.60
N ASP A 638 -20.43 14.86 7.82
CA ASP A 638 -20.35 15.62 9.08
C ASP A 638 -19.07 16.47 9.18
N ASN A 639 -18.02 16.15 8.42
CA ASN A 639 -16.79 16.94 8.35
C ASN A 639 -16.92 18.25 7.58
N ASN A 640 -18.00 18.47 6.81
CA ASN A 640 -18.18 19.66 5.97
C ASN A 640 -18.65 20.89 6.77
N CYS A 641 -18.00 21.14 7.91
CA CYS A 641 -18.34 22.17 8.86
C CYS A 641 -17.11 22.56 9.70
N SER A 642 -16.70 23.84 9.65
CA SER A 642 -15.47 24.31 10.31
C SER A 642 -15.46 24.14 11.84
N SER A 643 -16.63 24.13 12.51
CA SER A 643 -16.68 23.80 13.94
C SER A 643 -16.44 22.32 14.21
N THR A 644 -16.98 21.43 13.37
CA THR A 644 -16.73 19.98 13.46
C THR A 644 -15.27 19.66 13.17
N ILE A 645 -14.69 20.24 12.10
CA ILE A 645 -13.26 20.11 11.78
C ILE A 645 -12.40 20.52 12.98
N LYS A 646 -12.67 21.70 13.56
CA LYS A 646 -11.92 22.19 14.74
C LYS A 646 -12.08 21.26 15.95
N HIS A 647 -13.28 20.71 16.18
CA HIS A 647 -13.51 19.73 17.24
C HIS A 647 -12.71 18.44 17.03
N LEU A 648 -12.72 17.88 15.82
CA LEU A 648 -11.98 16.67 15.47
C LEU A 648 -10.46 16.87 15.57
N LYS A 649 -9.93 18.02 15.12
CA LYS A 649 -8.52 18.39 15.35
C LYS A 649 -8.18 18.44 16.85
N ASN A 650 -9.07 19.01 17.67
CA ASN A 650 -8.89 19.06 19.13
C ASN A 650 -9.01 17.69 19.82
N LEU A 651 -9.67 16.70 19.22
CA LEU A 651 -9.69 15.31 19.70
C LEU A 651 -8.39 14.55 19.38
N GLY A 652 -7.45 15.14 18.63
CA GLY A 652 -6.18 14.52 18.26
C GLY A 652 -6.25 13.65 17.00
N LEU A 653 -7.22 13.87 16.12
CA LEU A 653 -7.21 13.21 14.80
C LEU A 653 -6.08 13.77 13.94
N HIS A 654 -5.36 12.86 13.28
CA HIS A 654 -4.17 13.17 12.51
C HIS A 654 -4.50 13.77 11.13
N GLY A 655 -5.67 13.47 10.57
CA GLY A 655 -6.14 14.01 9.30
C GLY A 655 -7.66 14.02 9.22
N ILE A 656 -8.24 15.03 8.57
CA ILE A 656 -9.68 15.17 8.40
C ILE A 656 -9.96 15.27 6.90
N ILE A 657 -10.77 14.36 6.36
CA ILE A 657 -11.15 14.28 4.94
C ILE A 657 -12.50 14.98 4.74
N TYR A 658 -12.52 16.05 3.94
CA TYR A 658 -13.73 16.86 3.74
C TYR A 658 -13.81 17.54 2.37
N ASP A 659 -15.03 17.89 1.95
CA ASP A 659 -15.31 18.70 0.76
C ASP A 659 -14.99 20.18 1.03
N LYS A 660 -14.77 20.98 -0.02
CA LYS A 660 -14.70 22.45 0.04
C LYS A 660 -13.66 23.01 1.01
N ILE A 661 -12.43 22.53 0.87
CA ILE A 661 -11.27 23.04 1.61
C ILE A 661 -11.03 24.55 1.39
N ASP A 662 -11.47 25.09 0.25
CA ASP A 662 -11.52 26.52 -0.06
C ASP A 662 -12.44 27.32 0.89
N LYS A 663 -13.53 26.72 1.37
CA LYS A 663 -14.54 27.40 2.22
C LYS A 663 -14.41 27.05 3.70
N PHE A 664 -14.17 25.77 4.02
CA PHE A 664 -14.11 25.29 5.40
C PHE A 664 -12.69 25.23 5.99
N GLY A 665 -11.65 25.32 5.14
CA GLY A 665 -10.25 25.15 5.53
C GLY A 665 -9.77 26.18 6.56
N THR A 666 -9.35 25.67 7.71
CA THR A 666 -9.05 26.47 8.91
C THR A 666 -7.69 27.18 8.90
N LYS A 667 -6.81 26.85 7.94
CA LYS A 667 -5.49 27.48 7.79
C LYS A 667 -5.59 28.95 7.38
N GLU A 668 -4.81 29.80 8.05
CA GLU A 668 -4.57 31.20 7.64
C GLU A 668 -3.68 31.26 6.39
N VAL A 669 -2.54 30.57 6.42
CA VAL A 669 -1.63 30.41 5.28
C VAL A 669 -2.00 29.15 4.52
N LYS A 670 -2.42 29.29 3.26
CA LYS A 670 -2.90 28.19 2.39
C LYS A 670 -1.75 27.38 1.76
N GLU A 671 -0.83 26.90 2.59
CA GLU A 671 0.29 26.03 2.16
C GLU A 671 0.15 24.60 2.74
N SER A 672 0.62 23.62 1.98
CA SER A 672 0.84 22.24 2.44
C SER A 672 2.00 22.20 3.44
N ILE A 673 1.85 21.45 4.53
CA ILE A 673 2.93 21.22 5.50
C ILE A 673 4.18 20.63 4.84
N PHE A 674 4.03 19.79 3.82
CA PHE A 674 5.16 19.18 3.11
C PHE A 674 5.91 20.20 2.24
N LEU A 675 5.24 21.24 1.74
CA LEU A 675 5.88 22.35 1.01
C LEU A 675 6.70 23.22 1.97
N VAL A 676 6.15 23.51 3.16
CA VAL A 676 6.86 24.25 4.21
C VAL A 676 8.11 23.48 4.66
N GLU A 677 7.96 22.19 4.96
CA GLU A 677 9.09 21.32 5.36
C GLU A 677 10.17 21.19 4.27
N ALA A 678 9.78 21.09 2.99
CA ALA A 678 10.74 21.04 1.88
C ALA A 678 11.54 22.35 1.76
N ARG A 679 10.86 23.50 1.90
CA ARG A 679 11.47 24.83 1.91
C ARG A 679 12.44 25.01 3.09
N GLU A 680 12.06 24.53 4.28
CA GLU A 680 12.93 24.54 5.46
C GLU A 680 14.16 23.64 5.29
N ALA A 681 13.99 22.42 4.77
CA ALA A 681 15.09 21.49 4.50
C ALA A 681 16.09 22.09 3.48
N GLN A 682 15.60 22.71 2.41
CA GLN A 682 16.42 23.39 1.42
C GLN A 682 17.19 24.58 2.03
N ASN A 683 16.53 25.42 2.84
CA ASN A 683 17.17 26.54 3.53
C ASN A 683 18.25 26.06 4.52
N ASN A 684 17.99 24.98 5.26
CA ASN A 684 18.97 24.38 6.16
C ASN A 684 20.20 23.86 5.41
N LEU A 685 20.01 23.20 4.26
CA LEU A 685 21.11 22.75 3.41
C LEU A 685 21.95 23.92 2.87
N LEU A 686 21.29 25.00 2.39
CA LEU A 686 21.97 26.21 1.93
C LEU A 686 22.79 26.88 3.06
N ASN A 687 22.24 26.96 4.27
CA ASN A 687 22.93 27.49 5.44
C ASN A 687 24.16 26.65 5.83
N VAL A 688 24.08 25.33 5.70
CA VAL A 688 25.20 24.41 5.95
C VAL A 688 26.30 24.60 4.90
N VAL A 689 25.94 24.69 3.62
CA VAL A 689 26.90 24.94 2.52
C VAL A 689 27.58 26.30 2.67
N GLN A 690 26.85 27.35 3.03
CA GLN A 690 27.43 28.69 3.29
C GLN A 690 28.40 28.69 4.47
N LYS A 691 28.11 27.94 5.55
CA LYS A 691 29.03 27.78 6.70
C LYS A 691 30.30 27.02 6.34
N MET A 692 30.21 26.00 5.49
CA MET A 692 31.40 25.30 4.97
C MET A 692 32.22 26.20 4.02
N GLY A 693 31.57 26.95 3.13
CA GLY A 693 32.23 27.85 2.18
C GLY A 693 32.91 29.07 2.83
N SER A 694 32.48 29.49 4.02
CA SER A 694 33.09 30.60 4.78
C SER A 694 34.27 30.16 5.68
N GLY A 695 34.51 28.86 5.83
CA GLY A 695 35.60 28.31 6.65
C GLY A 695 37.00 28.36 6.02
N HIS A 696 37.13 28.66 4.72
CA HIS A 696 38.42 28.70 4.01
C HIS A 696 38.80 30.12 3.57
N SER A 697 39.34 30.91 4.52
CA SER A 697 40.00 32.19 4.20
C SER A 697 41.28 32.40 5.02
N SER A 698 42.31 31.58 4.77
CA SER A 698 43.69 31.98 5.09
C SER A 698 44.69 31.34 4.14
N THR A 699 45.75 32.10 3.81
CA THR A 699 46.81 31.81 2.82
C THR A 699 46.33 31.76 1.36
N GLY A 700 46.89 32.65 0.53
CA GLY A 700 46.49 32.80 -0.86
C GLY A 700 47.61 32.48 -1.84
N VAL A 701 47.22 31.86 -2.96
CA VAL A 701 47.90 31.94 -4.27
C VAL A 701 46.77 31.98 -5.32
N PRO A 702 46.78 32.90 -6.30
CA PRO A 702 45.78 32.89 -7.35
C PRO A 702 46.05 31.74 -8.33
N VAL A 703 45.13 30.79 -8.42
CA VAL A 703 45.08 29.79 -9.49
C VAL A 703 43.88 30.08 -10.38
N ASP A 704 44.14 30.19 -11.68
CA ASP A 704 43.14 30.52 -12.69
C ASP A 704 42.26 29.30 -13.01
N VAL A 705 40.95 29.39 -12.76
CA VAL A 705 39.98 28.29 -12.95
C VAL A 705 38.77 28.76 -13.75
N GLY A 706 39.00 28.99 -15.05
CA GLY A 706 37.94 29.22 -16.02
C GLY A 706 37.21 27.94 -16.44
N THR A 707 36.49 27.24 -15.54
CA THR A 707 35.63 26.10 -15.95
C THR A 707 34.41 25.79 -15.07
N THR A 708 34.05 26.62 -14.07
CA THR A 708 32.94 26.32 -13.13
C THR A 708 31.72 27.24 -13.30
N ARG A 709 31.39 27.64 -14.55
CA ARG A 709 30.29 28.58 -14.83
C ARG A 709 29.15 28.06 -15.72
N GLN A 710 29.20 26.79 -16.13
CA GLN A 710 28.18 26.18 -17.02
C GLN A 710 27.17 25.25 -16.33
N THR A 711 27.40 24.82 -15.09
CA THR A 711 26.46 23.98 -14.32
C THR A 711 25.47 24.75 -13.46
N LEU A 712 25.61 26.09 -13.36
CA LEU A 712 24.70 26.96 -12.58
C LEU A 712 23.64 27.68 -13.44
N SER A 713 23.74 27.64 -14.77
CA SER A 713 22.79 28.33 -15.68
C SER A 713 21.56 27.50 -16.06
N THR A 714 21.50 26.22 -15.70
CA THR A 714 20.34 25.34 -15.98
C THR A 714 19.31 25.28 -14.85
N LEU A 715 19.68 25.71 -13.63
CA LEU A 715 18.78 25.73 -12.46
C LEU A 715 18.09 27.09 -12.21
N SER A 716 18.48 28.15 -12.94
CA SER A 716 17.91 29.50 -12.78
C SER A 716 16.76 29.83 -13.75
N VAL A 717 16.39 28.93 -14.67
CA VAL A 717 15.44 29.21 -15.77
C VAL A 717 13.99 28.89 -15.39
N SER A 718 13.73 28.14 -14.32
CA SER A 718 12.37 27.82 -13.84
C SER A 718 11.77 28.88 -12.89
N ALA A 719 12.54 29.88 -12.45
CA ALA A 719 12.13 30.82 -11.39
C ALA A 719 11.62 32.19 -11.91
N HIS A 720 11.50 32.39 -13.23
CA HIS A 720 11.04 33.65 -13.83
C HIS A 720 9.92 33.40 -14.85
N ASN A 721 8.75 32.99 -14.36
CA ASN A 721 7.48 33.12 -15.10
C ASN A 721 6.24 33.04 -14.17
N THR A 722 6.18 33.88 -13.14
CA THR A 722 4.99 34.00 -12.25
C THR A 722 4.90 35.38 -11.59
N SER A 723 4.88 36.45 -12.38
CA SER A 723 4.50 37.79 -11.87
C SER A 723 4.06 38.76 -12.97
N ALA A 724 2.83 39.29 -12.79
CA ALA A 724 2.26 40.50 -13.39
C ALA A 724 2.07 40.56 -14.92
N VAL A 725 0.81 40.34 -15.34
CA VAL A 725 0.15 41.19 -16.36
C VAL A 725 -1.14 41.74 -15.74
N ILE A 726 -1.01 42.87 -15.04
CA ILE A 726 -2.13 43.79 -14.77
C ILE A 726 -1.72 45.09 -15.45
N SER A 727 -2.36 45.40 -16.58
CA SER A 727 -2.09 46.62 -17.34
C SER A 727 -2.93 47.76 -16.80
N ASP A 728 -2.29 48.66 -16.05
CA ASP A 728 -2.90 49.90 -15.60
C ASP A 728 -3.14 50.84 -16.79
N GLY A 729 -4.39 51.28 -16.97
CA GLY A 729 -4.84 52.12 -18.07
C GLY A 729 -5.42 53.44 -17.57
N GLY A 730 -4.63 54.23 -16.85
CA GLY A 730 -5.05 55.51 -16.29
C GLY A 730 -5.22 56.61 -17.35
N GLY A 731 -6.47 56.90 -17.72
CA GLY A 731 -6.86 58.06 -18.54
C GLY A 731 -7.93 58.88 -17.80
N ALA A 732 -7.67 60.17 -17.61
CA ALA A 732 -8.48 61.05 -16.76
C ALA A 732 -9.90 61.32 -17.31
N PHE A 733 -10.87 61.53 -16.40
CA PHE A 733 -11.88 62.58 -16.57
C PHE A 733 -12.38 63.11 -15.21
N GLU A 734 -12.59 64.42 -15.14
CA GLU A 734 -12.96 65.13 -13.92
C GLU A 734 -14.48 65.13 -13.66
N SER A 735 -14.82 65.19 -12.37
CA SER A 735 -15.85 66.05 -11.79
C SER A 735 -17.36 65.68 -11.84
N THR A 736 -17.95 65.84 -10.65
CA THR A 736 -19.23 66.51 -10.33
C THR A 736 -20.51 65.69 -10.04
N ILE A 737 -21.19 66.12 -8.95
CA ILE A 737 -22.65 66.09 -8.64
C ILE A 737 -23.23 64.96 -7.75
N LYS A 738 -23.39 65.36 -6.48
CA LYS A 738 -24.54 65.24 -5.54
C LYS A 738 -24.91 63.96 -4.78
N GLU A 739 -24.91 64.18 -3.47
CA GLU A 739 -25.85 63.71 -2.44
C GLU A 739 -27.30 63.45 -2.90
N ILE A 740 -27.81 62.24 -2.61
CA ILE A 740 -29.10 61.92 -1.95
C ILE A 740 -28.85 60.56 -1.25
N GLY A 741 -29.28 60.21 -0.04
CA GLY A 741 -30.10 60.90 0.95
C GLY A 741 -31.16 59.97 1.58
N LYS A 742 -30.92 59.55 2.82
CA LYS A 742 -31.89 59.08 3.86
C LYS A 742 -32.55 57.68 3.84
N ASP A 743 -32.68 57.16 5.07
CA ASP A 743 -33.70 56.30 5.71
C ASP A 743 -34.02 54.92 5.04
N SER A 744 -34.30 53.79 5.73
CA SER A 744 -34.70 53.42 7.11
C SER A 744 -34.17 51.99 7.42
N GLN A 745 -33.80 51.54 8.63
CA GLN A 745 -34.47 51.38 9.95
C GLN A 745 -35.45 50.18 10.06
N TYR A 746 -35.18 49.30 11.06
CA TYR A 746 -35.94 48.11 11.52
C TYR A 746 -35.94 46.84 10.61
N ALA A 747 -36.02 45.60 11.11
CA ALA A 747 -36.36 45.10 12.46
C ALA A 747 -35.56 43.84 12.91
N ASP A 748 -35.68 43.50 14.20
CA ASP A 748 -35.06 42.37 14.91
C ASP A 748 -35.71 40.97 14.67
N CYS A 749 -35.10 39.97 15.33
CA CYS A 749 -35.65 38.71 15.86
C CYS A 749 -35.51 37.41 15.04
N ALA A 750 -34.49 36.65 15.47
CA ALA A 750 -34.48 35.20 15.74
C ALA A 750 -35.81 34.64 16.33
N PRO A 751 -36.07 33.31 16.36
CA PRO A 751 -35.13 32.18 16.42
C PRO A 751 -34.81 31.50 15.08
#